data_AF-A0A661FTD0-F1
#
_entry.id   AF-A0A661FTD0-F1
#
_cell.length_a   1.000
_cell.length_b   1.000
_cell.length_c   1.000
_cell.angle_alpha   90.00
_cell.angle_beta   90.00
_cell.angle_gamma   90.00
#
_symmetry.space_group_name_H-M   'P 1'
#
loop_
_entity.id
_entity.type
_entity.pdbx_description
1 polymer ?
#
loop_
_entity_poly.entity_id
_entity_poly.type
_entity_poly.pdbx_seq_one_letter_code
_entity_poly.pdbx_strand_id
1 'polypeptide(L)'
;MIGTPPNLLVSEAMTQNGYEAFKLFDFAPLGGAIMVIGIVFMALAGRFLLPKIKSDRGRHQSQRSLRSRYKLQERTFMLRVPLDSVLVGKTLGESRIGASTGLIILALVRFGRSETLPSRQTTIRGGDGILVQGRPDQFRELQRWSDLVIEREAPVLKSMVASKVAYAEIELAEGSPLESELIRHAGFRTRFNVSVAGIRRGNTYRLTNLAYIPLRAGDRILVQGEIEAVAELEDFADFSNVQPVTDEELSERYSTEERMFVVRLPKYSGLAEATLEKSRLADVFDFRVVAIFREGELNVMPRGKEVLEGGDLLLIEGQHEDMDVLRGLQELEIETSVSANRGTLESERLTVMDATLDPRSNLAGKTVGELNFRERYGLELAGIWREGGPVGADLADERLQIGDALLLLGPHDRLKLLSNDSDFLILTPLGQDPPDTRRAPLAAFIMLCVVLSVMAGYAHIAVAAVVGGSIMVLTGCLTMEHAYRAIDWRAIFLIAGMLPLGTAMQDTGAASFLADQVMDLLGDAGPWPVIMGLYVLTAMATMIIPTAALIVLMSPIVLSAMADMGLQPETAMMAIAMAASASFTSPISHPANILVMGPGGYRFIDYIKVGVPLTIIVFITVMVLLPMLWPLVPVTP
;
A
#
# COMPACT_ATOMS: atom_id res chain seq x y z
N MET A 1 -17.69 -16.50 30.75
CA MET A 1 -18.06 -17.25 29.53
C MET A 1 -18.46 -16.38 28.34
N ILE A 2 -19.08 -15.20 28.51
CA ILE A 2 -19.08 -14.17 27.46
C ILE A 2 -17.71 -13.47 27.55
N GLY A 3 -16.74 -13.84 26.71
CA GLY A 3 -15.53 -13.03 26.67
C GLY A 3 -14.31 -13.59 25.92
N THR A 4 -13.99 -14.88 26.00
CA THR A 4 -12.79 -15.42 25.34
C THR A 4 -12.89 -16.95 25.18
N PRO A 5 -12.50 -17.53 24.02
CA PRO A 5 -12.49 -19.00 23.82
C PRO A 5 -11.74 -19.80 24.91
N PRO A 6 -10.59 -19.34 25.45
CA PRO A 6 -9.93 -19.96 26.59
C PRO A 6 -10.82 -20.28 27.79
N ASN A 7 -11.68 -19.35 28.24
CA ASN A 7 -12.49 -19.54 29.44
C ASN A 7 -13.58 -20.61 29.24
N LEU A 8 -14.11 -20.71 28.02
CA LEU A 8 -15.06 -21.77 27.66
C LEU A 8 -14.36 -23.13 27.66
N LEU A 9 -13.17 -23.21 27.07
CA LEU A 9 -12.38 -24.44 26.97
C LEU A 9 -11.96 -24.98 28.35
N VAL A 10 -11.54 -24.11 29.27
CA VAL A 10 -11.20 -24.51 30.63
C VAL A 10 -12.41 -25.09 31.37
N SER A 11 -13.57 -24.44 31.26
CA SER A 11 -14.79 -24.94 31.91
C SER A 11 -15.27 -26.25 31.30
N GLU A 12 -15.12 -26.43 29.99
CA GLU A 12 -15.50 -27.65 29.30
C GLU A 12 -14.57 -28.82 29.68
N ALA A 13 -13.27 -28.56 29.80
CA ALA A 13 -12.29 -29.53 30.28
C ALA A 13 -12.59 -30.00 31.71
N MET A 14 -13.05 -29.09 32.58
CA MET A 14 -13.48 -29.44 33.94
C MET A 14 -14.68 -30.39 33.94
N THR A 15 -15.74 -30.05 33.19
CA THR A 15 -16.96 -30.88 33.12
C THR A 15 -16.72 -32.26 32.54
N GLN A 16 -15.82 -32.38 31.57
CA GLN A 16 -15.47 -33.68 30.97
C GLN A 16 -14.77 -34.62 31.95
N ASN A 17 -14.07 -34.07 32.94
CA ASN A 17 -13.36 -34.84 33.96
C ASN A 17 -14.16 -34.94 35.27
N GLY A 18 -15.47 -34.66 35.23
CA GLY A 18 -16.38 -34.84 36.37
C GLY A 18 -16.36 -33.72 37.42
N TYR A 19 -15.70 -32.59 37.14
CA TYR A 19 -15.68 -31.43 38.03
C TYR A 19 -16.80 -30.43 37.70
N GLU A 20 -17.13 -29.55 38.64
CA GLU A 20 -18.09 -28.47 38.40
C GLU A 20 -17.56 -27.49 37.32
N ALA A 21 -18.45 -27.08 36.41
CA ALA A 21 -18.14 -26.05 35.42
C ALA A 21 -18.00 -24.68 36.10
N PHE A 22 -17.11 -23.84 35.58
CA PHE A 22 -17.06 -22.43 35.96
C PHE A 22 -18.35 -21.72 35.52
N LYS A 23 -18.96 -20.98 36.45
CA LYS A 23 -20.13 -20.14 36.17
C LYS A 23 -19.72 -18.93 35.34
N LEU A 24 -20.73 -18.27 34.77
CA LEU A 24 -20.55 -17.14 33.86
C LEU A 24 -19.64 -16.02 34.43
N PHE A 25 -19.73 -15.77 35.74
CA PHE A 25 -19.08 -14.66 36.44
C PHE A 25 -17.91 -15.04 37.34
N ASP A 26 -17.50 -16.30 37.37
CA ASP A 26 -16.38 -16.75 38.23
C ASP A 26 -15.06 -16.05 37.84
N PHE A 27 -14.87 -15.74 36.56
CA PHE A 27 -13.69 -15.02 36.09
C PHE A 27 -13.72 -13.49 36.38
N ALA A 28 -14.89 -12.94 36.72
CA ALA A 28 -15.11 -11.50 36.84
C ALA A 28 -14.31 -10.80 37.96
N PRO A 29 -14.24 -11.30 39.21
CA PRO A 29 -13.49 -10.62 40.27
C PRO A 29 -11.99 -10.54 39.93
N LEU A 30 -11.42 -11.64 39.43
CA LEU A 30 -10.00 -11.71 39.07
C LEU A 30 -9.70 -10.85 37.84
N GLY A 31 -10.50 -10.99 36.77
CA GLY A 31 -10.37 -10.19 35.56
C GLY A 31 -10.58 -8.69 35.80
N GLY A 32 -11.51 -8.32 36.68
CA GLY A 32 -11.75 -6.93 37.07
C GLY A 32 -10.55 -6.31 37.81
N ALA A 33 -9.94 -7.06 38.73
CA ALA A 33 -8.72 -6.62 39.41
C ALA A 33 -7.54 -6.43 38.43
N ILE A 34 -7.34 -7.40 37.54
CA ILE A 34 -6.32 -7.33 36.47
C ILE A 34 -6.56 -6.13 35.56
N MET A 35 -7.81 -5.88 35.18
CA MET A 35 -8.19 -4.73 34.35
C MET A 35 -7.83 -3.40 35.04
N VAL A 36 -8.20 -3.23 36.31
CA VAL A 36 -7.90 -2.01 37.06
C VAL A 36 -6.40 -1.80 37.18
N ILE A 37 -5.64 -2.84 37.55
CA ILE A 37 -4.19 -2.77 37.69
C ILE A 37 -3.51 -2.51 36.34
N GLY A 38 -3.98 -3.13 35.27
CA GLY A 38 -3.49 -2.90 33.91
C GLY A 38 -3.73 -1.46 33.45
N ILE A 39 -4.92 -0.90 33.72
CA ILE A 39 -5.23 0.51 33.43
C ILE A 39 -4.29 1.44 34.22
N VAL A 40 -4.10 1.19 35.52
CA VAL A 40 -3.21 1.98 36.37
C VAL A 40 -1.76 1.91 35.87
N PHE A 41 -1.27 0.71 35.53
CA PHE A 41 0.06 0.52 34.95
C PHE A 41 0.24 1.30 33.65
N MET A 42 -0.74 1.20 32.73
CA MET A 42 -0.69 1.90 31.45
C MET A 42 -0.75 3.42 31.63
N ALA A 43 -1.52 3.92 32.59
CA ALA A 43 -1.64 5.34 32.90
C ALA A 43 -0.34 5.92 33.51
N LEU A 44 0.32 5.17 34.40
CA LEU A 44 1.51 5.64 35.13
C LEU A 44 2.81 5.31 34.38
N ALA A 45 3.09 4.03 34.14
CA ALA A 45 4.34 3.55 33.56
C ALA A 45 4.29 3.45 32.04
N GLY A 46 3.15 3.05 31.47
CA GLY A 46 2.97 2.88 30.02
C GLY A 46 3.29 4.16 29.23
N ARG A 47 2.96 5.34 29.80
CA ARG A 47 3.27 6.65 29.19
C ARG A 47 4.77 6.91 28.99
N PHE A 48 5.64 6.30 29.79
CA PHE A 48 7.08 6.45 29.68
C PHE A 48 7.72 5.38 28.80
N LEU A 49 7.12 4.18 28.75
CA LEU A 49 7.66 3.06 27.99
C LEU A 49 7.29 3.14 26.50
N LEU A 50 6.12 3.69 26.18
CA LEU A 50 5.62 3.86 24.82
C LEU A 50 6.30 5.05 24.09
N PRO A 51 6.55 4.92 22.77
CA PRO A 51 7.09 6.02 21.98
C PRO A 51 6.13 7.24 22.00
N LYS A 52 6.70 8.44 22.20
CA LYS A 52 5.96 9.70 22.17
C LYS A 52 5.67 10.12 20.73
N ILE A 53 4.74 9.42 20.07
CA ILE A 53 4.22 9.87 18.79
C ILE A 53 3.15 10.92 19.08
N LYS A 54 3.29 12.14 18.54
CA LYS A 54 2.24 13.16 18.57
C LYS A 54 1.12 12.73 17.62
N SER A 55 0.32 11.75 18.01
CA SER A 55 -0.94 11.46 17.33
C SER A 55 -1.97 12.46 17.85
N ASP A 56 -2.48 13.29 16.94
CA ASP A 56 -3.60 14.19 17.20
C ASP A 56 -4.82 13.35 17.61
N ARG A 57 -5.04 13.24 18.93
CA ARG A 57 -6.14 12.47 19.52
C ARG A 57 -7.39 13.32 19.46
N GLY A 58 -8.28 13.03 18.52
CA GLY A 58 -9.60 13.65 18.56
C GLY A 58 -10.58 13.23 17.48
N ARG A 59 -11.51 12.34 17.86
CA ARG A 59 -12.80 12.03 17.23
C ARG A 59 -12.73 11.23 15.93
N HIS A 60 -13.61 10.22 15.85
CA HIS A 60 -13.92 9.34 14.71
C HIS A 60 -13.03 9.51 13.47
N GLN A 61 -12.34 8.44 13.06
CA GLN A 61 -11.68 8.34 11.75
C GLN A 61 -12.71 8.57 10.64
N SER A 62 -12.99 9.84 10.38
CA SER A 62 -13.81 10.31 9.28
C SER A 62 -12.91 10.35 8.07
N GLN A 63 -13.44 10.08 6.88
CA GLN A 63 -12.72 10.29 5.62
C GLN A 63 -12.04 11.68 5.57
N ARG A 64 -12.63 12.67 6.29
CA ARG A 64 -12.11 14.02 6.45
C ARG A 64 -10.78 14.10 7.21
N SER A 65 -10.57 13.30 8.27
CA SER A 65 -9.32 13.31 9.05
C SER A 65 -8.16 12.64 8.30
N LEU A 66 -8.46 11.60 7.51
CA LEU A 66 -7.47 10.93 6.67
C LEU A 66 -6.95 11.88 5.57
N ARG A 67 -7.85 12.53 4.83
CA ARG A 67 -7.45 13.49 3.78
C ARG A 67 -6.57 14.64 4.31
N SER A 68 -6.84 15.13 5.51
CA SER A 68 -6.04 16.16 6.17
C SER A 68 -4.68 15.65 6.65
N ARG A 69 -4.62 14.42 7.22
CA ARG A 69 -3.39 13.84 7.76
C ARG A 69 -2.35 13.55 6.65
N TYR A 70 -2.81 13.13 5.49
CA TYR A 70 -1.96 12.85 4.33
C TYR A 70 -1.71 14.07 3.43
N LYS A 71 -2.19 15.27 3.81
CA LYS A 71 -2.07 16.51 3.04
C LYS A 71 -2.53 16.39 1.58
N LEU A 72 -3.53 15.55 1.31
CA LEU A 72 -4.01 15.32 -0.06
C LEU A 72 -4.52 16.62 -0.70
N GLN A 73 -5.10 17.52 0.10
CA GLN A 73 -5.64 18.80 -0.39
C GLN A 73 -4.57 19.77 -0.90
N GLU A 74 -3.33 19.66 -0.42
CA GLU A 74 -2.22 20.52 -0.86
C GLU A 74 -1.55 19.99 -2.15
N ARG A 75 -2.02 18.84 -2.67
CA ARG A 75 -1.40 18.09 -3.78
C ARG A 75 -2.38 17.73 -4.89
N THR A 76 -3.62 18.23 -4.83
CA THR A 76 -4.64 17.97 -5.84
C THR A 76 -5.03 19.28 -6.53
N PHE A 77 -5.08 19.27 -7.86
CA PHE A 77 -5.40 20.44 -8.68
C PHE A 77 -6.35 20.05 -9.80
N MET A 78 -7.05 21.03 -10.36
CA MET A 78 -7.91 20.82 -11.53
C MET A 78 -7.24 21.44 -12.76
N LEU A 79 -7.03 20.62 -13.78
CA LEU A 79 -6.63 21.05 -15.12
C LEU A 79 -7.88 21.19 -15.96
N ARG A 80 -8.16 22.38 -16.45
CA ARG A 80 -9.32 22.64 -17.31
C ARG A 80 -8.87 22.64 -18.75
N VAL A 81 -9.58 21.87 -19.57
CA VAL A 81 -9.33 21.78 -21.02
C VAL A 81 -10.16 22.86 -21.71
N PRO A 82 -9.56 23.85 -22.38
CA PRO A 82 -10.30 24.83 -23.16
C PRO A 82 -11.16 24.20 -24.26
N LEU A 83 -12.18 24.92 -24.71
CA LEU A 83 -13.08 24.43 -25.76
C LEU A 83 -12.36 24.18 -27.10
N ASP A 84 -11.37 25.01 -27.41
CA ASP A 84 -10.63 24.99 -28.68
C ASP A 84 -9.30 24.22 -28.58
N SER A 85 -9.12 23.44 -27.53
CA SER A 85 -7.84 22.77 -27.29
C SER A 85 -7.55 21.66 -28.31
N VAL A 86 -6.29 21.51 -28.71
CA VAL A 86 -5.83 20.40 -29.57
C VAL A 86 -5.91 19.03 -28.89
N LEU A 87 -6.16 19.00 -27.57
CA LEU A 87 -6.43 17.77 -26.82
C LEU A 87 -7.87 17.28 -26.99
N VAL A 88 -8.78 18.11 -27.51
CA VAL A 88 -10.18 17.74 -27.72
C VAL A 88 -10.28 16.64 -28.78
N GLY A 89 -10.94 15.54 -28.43
CA GLY A 89 -11.08 14.36 -29.28
C GLY A 89 -10.01 13.30 -29.07
N LYS A 90 -8.87 13.63 -28.44
CA LYS A 90 -7.83 12.66 -28.06
C LYS A 90 -8.21 11.89 -26.80
N THR A 91 -7.67 10.68 -26.65
CA THR A 91 -7.80 9.91 -25.40
C THR A 91 -6.83 10.40 -24.32
N LEU A 92 -7.12 10.11 -23.05
CA LEU A 92 -6.20 10.42 -21.94
C LEU A 92 -4.82 9.77 -22.14
N GLY A 93 -4.74 8.60 -22.77
CA GLY A 93 -3.50 7.94 -23.15
C GLY A 93 -2.74 8.70 -24.25
N GLU A 94 -3.43 9.10 -25.31
CA GLU A 94 -2.86 9.88 -26.43
C GLU A 94 -2.44 11.28 -26.00
N SER A 95 -3.15 11.91 -25.06
CA SER A 95 -2.80 13.22 -24.50
C SER A 95 -1.47 13.20 -23.74
N ARG A 96 -1.00 12.02 -23.33
CA ARG A 96 0.18 11.77 -22.50
C ARG A 96 0.27 12.58 -21.20
N ILE A 97 -0.77 13.33 -20.79
CA ILE A 97 -0.75 14.24 -19.63
C ILE A 97 -0.17 13.55 -18.40
N GLY A 98 -0.67 12.36 -18.02
CA GLY A 98 -0.15 11.67 -16.83
C GLY A 98 1.28 11.13 -17.00
N ALA A 99 1.66 10.70 -18.20
CA ALA A 99 2.97 10.11 -18.47
C ALA A 99 4.09 11.17 -18.61
N SER A 100 3.79 12.31 -19.24
CA SER A 100 4.77 13.38 -19.46
C SER A 100 5.02 14.21 -18.20
N THR A 101 4.01 14.37 -17.36
CA THR A 101 4.06 15.26 -16.19
C THR A 101 4.29 14.52 -14.87
N GLY A 102 4.13 13.19 -14.88
CA GLY A 102 4.13 12.37 -13.66
C GLY A 102 2.93 12.62 -12.75
N LEU A 103 1.90 13.33 -13.22
CA LEU A 103 0.67 13.57 -12.50
C LEU A 103 -0.27 12.36 -12.56
N ILE A 104 -0.92 12.07 -11.43
CA ILE A 104 -1.90 11.01 -11.30
C ILE A 104 -3.29 11.57 -11.59
N ILE A 105 -4.01 10.98 -12.55
CA ILE A 105 -5.36 11.42 -12.92
C ILE A 105 -6.39 10.74 -12.01
N LEU A 106 -7.06 11.53 -11.16
CA LEU A 106 -8.04 11.05 -10.18
C LEU A 106 -9.46 11.00 -10.74
N ALA A 107 -9.87 12.02 -11.49
CA ALA A 107 -11.22 12.11 -12.05
C ALA A 107 -11.26 13.00 -13.30
N LEU A 108 -12.26 12.76 -14.15
CA LEU A 108 -12.65 13.64 -15.25
C LEU A 108 -14.05 14.16 -15.00
N VAL A 109 -14.21 15.48 -14.91
CA VAL A 109 -15.44 16.18 -14.61
C VAL A 109 -15.99 16.80 -15.89
N ARG A 110 -17.20 16.38 -16.27
CA ARG A 110 -17.88 16.81 -17.48
C ARG A 110 -19.33 17.16 -17.18
N PHE A 111 -19.74 18.40 -17.43
CA PHE A 111 -21.11 18.90 -17.18
C PHE A 111 -21.65 18.54 -15.78
N GLY A 112 -20.81 18.63 -14.75
CA GLY A 112 -21.17 18.30 -13.37
C GLY A 112 -21.27 16.79 -13.06
N ARG A 113 -20.94 15.91 -14.00
CA ARG A 113 -20.74 14.47 -13.76
C ARG A 113 -19.26 14.16 -13.69
N SER A 114 -18.84 13.47 -12.63
CA SER A 114 -17.47 13.01 -12.47
C SER A 114 -17.33 11.54 -12.86
N GLU A 115 -16.41 11.24 -13.75
CA GLU A 115 -15.90 9.91 -14.00
C GLU A 115 -14.62 9.70 -13.17
N THR A 116 -14.67 8.77 -12.23
CA THR A 116 -13.55 8.48 -11.31
C THR A 116 -12.56 7.52 -11.93
N LEU A 117 -11.25 7.78 -11.76
CA LEU A 117 -10.16 6.97 -12.31
C LEU A 117 -10.36 6.63 -13.81
N PRO A 118 -10.58 7.64 -14.67
CA PRO A 118 -10.95 7.44 -16.07
C PRO A 118 -9.91 6.62 -16.84
N SER A 119 -10.35 5.63 -17.62
CA SER A 119 -9.46 4.76 -18.41
C SER A 119 -8.54 5.58 -19.34
N ARG A 120 -7.38 5.01 -19.71
CA ARG A 120 -6.50 5.62 -20.73
C ARG A 120 -7.21 5.82 -22.08
N GLN A 121 -8.28 5.07 -22.36
CA GLN A 121 -9.10 5.20 -23.58
C GLN A 121 -10.17 6.30 -23.50
N THR A 122 -10.33 6.95 -22.35
CA THR A 122 -11.35 7.99 -22.16
C THR A 122 -11.02 9.19 -23.02
N THR A 123 -11.97 9.63 -23.85
CA THR A 123 -11.78 10.78 -24.76
C THR A 123 -12.01 12.09 -24.03
N ILE A 124 -11.09 13.03 -24.23
CA ILE A 124 -11.11 14.39 -23.70
C ILE A 124 -12.05 15.24 -24.57
N ARG A 125 -12.87 16.08 -23.93
CA ARG A 125 -13.75 17.04 -24.59
C ARG A 125 -13.46 18.46 -24.11
N GLY A 126 -13.77 19.43 -24.96
CA GLY A 126 -13.65 20.83 -24.60
C GLY A 126 -14.51 21.16 -23.38
N GLY A 127 -13.92 21.86 -22.41
CA GLY A 127 -14.56 22.19 -21.14
C GLY A 127 -14.48 21.10 -20.05
N ASP A 128 -13.81 19.97 -20.31
CA ASP A 128 -13.57 18.96 -19.28
C ASP A 128 -12.63 19.50 -18.18
N GLY A 129 -12.94 19.16 -16.93
CA GLY A 129 -12.05 19.38 -15.78
C GLY A 129 -11.38 18.08 -15.37
N ILE A 130 -10.06 18.00 -15.50
CA ILE A 130 -9.27 16.83 -15.13
C ILE A 130 -8.71 17.06 -13.73
N LEU A 131 -9.20 16.29 -12.76
CA LEU A 131 -8.67 16.31 -11.40
C LEU A 131 -7.40 15.47 -11.35
N VAL A 132 -6.29 16.10 -10.98
CA VAL A 132 -4.97 15.48 -10.93
C VAL A 132 -4.33 15.62 -9.55
N GLN A 133 -3.49 14.66 -9.19
CA GLN A 133 -2.68 14.67 -7.99
C GLN A 133 -1.20 14.57 -8.34
N GLY A 134 -0.36 15.40 -7.72
CA GLY A 134 1.09 15.35 -7.94
C GLY A 134 1.88 16.35 -7.12
N ARG A 135 3.20 16.40 -7.36
CA ARG A 135 4.10 17.31 -6.65
C ARG A 135 3.98 18.75 -7.20
N PRO A 136 4.15 19.77 -6.35
CA PRO A 136 4.26 21.17 -6.81
C PRO A 136 5.38 21.39 -7.83
N ASP A 137 6.44 20.58 -7.82
CA ASP A 137 7.55 20.70 -8.77
C ASP A 137 7.21 20.13 -10.16
N GLN A 138 6.47 19.02 -10.23
CA GLN A 138 5.92 18.47 -11.49
C GLN A 138 4.93 19.46 -12.13
N PHE A 139 4.20 20.17 -11.28
CA PHE A 139 3.34 21.26 -11.70
C PHE A 139 4.13 22.44 -12.31
N ARG A 140 5.27 22.80 -11.71
CA ARG A 140 6.17 23.81 -12.29
C ARG A 140 6.78 23.35 -13.62
N GLU A 141 7.05 22.05 -13.80
CA GLU A 141 7.51 21.51 -15.09
C GLU A 141 6.48 21.73 -16.21
N LEU A 142 5.19 21.47 -15.93
CA LEU A 142 4.10 21.81 -16.85
C LEU A 142 4.07 23.30 -17.21
N GLN A 143 4.21 24.19 -16.23
CA GLN A 143 4.26 25.63 -16.46
C GLN A 143 5.52 26.07 -17.24
N ARG A 144 6.64 25.38 -17.07
CA ARG A 144 7.88 25.67 -17.82
C ARG A 144 7.71 25.42 -19.31
N TRP A 145 6.99 24.35 -19.68
CA TRP A 145 6.71 24.04 -21.08
C TRP A 145 5.62 24.92 -21.70
N SER A 146 4.70 25.47 -20.90
CA SER A 146 3.66 26.38 -21.40
C SER A 146 4.22 27.70 -21.96
N ASP A 147 5.44 28.09 -21.59
CA ASP A 147 6.07 29.32 -22.10
C ASP A 147 6.65 29.18 -23.52
N LEU A 148 6.83 27.97 -24.05
CA LEU A 148 7.49 27.76 -25.33
C LEU A 148 6.63 28.25 -26.51
N VAL A 149 7.21 29.05 -27.41
CA VAL A 149 6.47 29.54 -28.59
C VAL A 149 6.88 28.74 -29.81
N ILE A 150 5.96 27.96 -30.35
CA ILE A 150 6.21 27.13 -31.54
C ILE A 150 5.95 27.96 -32.80
N GLU A 151 7.01 28.23 -33.56
CA GLU A 151 6.96 28.85 -34.88
C GLU A 151 6.95 27.76 -35.96
N ARG A 152 5.91 27.75 -36.79
CA ARG A 152 5.72 26.72 -37.81
C ARG A 152 6.71 26.82 -38.97
N GLU A 153 7.30 28.00 -39.22
CA GLU A 153 8.13 28.24 -40.40
C GLU A 153 9.29 29.19 -40.11
N ALA A 154 10.52 28.69 -40.28
CA ALA A 154 11.73 29.53 -40.37
C ALA A 154 12.66 28.98 -41.47
N PRO A 155 12.33 29.19 -42.76
CA PRO A 155 13.10 28.65 -43.88
C PRO A 155 14.59 29.06 -43.86
N VAL A 156 14.90 30.24 -43.30
CA VAL A 156 16.27 30.72 -43.13
C VAL A 156 17.08 29.81 -42.20
N LEU A 157 16.54 29.45 -41.03
CA LEU A 157 17.23 28.57 -40.09
C LEU A 157 17.45 27.17 -40.66
N LYS A 158 16.46 26.65 -41.42
CA LYS A 158 16.60 25.36 -42.11
C LYS A 158 17.76 25.38 -43.11
N SER A 159 17.85 26.42 -43.93
CA SER A 159 18.96 26.58 -44.90
C SER A 159 20.33 26.73 -44.23
N MET A 160 20.40 27.44 -43.09
CA MET A 160 21.64 27.57 -42.33
C MET A 160 22.09 26.23 -41.72
N VAL A 161 21.17 25.38 -41.26
CA VAL A 161 21.50 24.04 -40.76
C VAL A 161 21.95 23.12 -41.89
N ALA A 162 21.27 23.12 -43.03
CA ALA A 162 21.66 22.33 -44.20
C ALA A 162 23.10 22.66 -44.68
N SER A 163 23.57 23.89 -44.49
CA SER A 163 24.95 24.28 -44.83
C SER A 163 26.04 23.73 -43.90
N LYS A 164 25.67 23.19 -42.72
CA LYS A 164 26.62 22.73 -41.68
C LYS A 164 26.42 21.27 -41.26
N VAL A 165 25.26 20.69 -41.53
CA VAL A 165 24.86 19.36 -41.08
C VAL A 165 24.58 18.49 -42.30
N ALA A 166 25.19 17.31 -42.34
CA ALA A 166 24.99 16.30 -43.38
C ALA A 166 24.24 15.09 -42.83
N TYR A 167 23.61 14.36 -43.74
CA TYR A 167 22.97 13.07 -43.47
C TYR A 167 23.72 11.97 -44.23
N ALA A 168 23.88 10.80 -43.61
CA ALA A 168 24.42 9.62 -44.27
C ALA A 168 23.63 8.37 -43.87
N GLU A 169 23.46 7.44 -44.80
CA GLU A 169 22.97 6.09 -44.56
C GLU A 169 24.20 5.20 -44.31
N ILE A 170 24.37 4.71 -43.09
CA ILE A 170 25.46 3.81 -42.71
C ILE A 170 24.92 2.38 -42.54
N GLU A 171 25.70 1.39 -42.95
CA GLU A 171 25.37 -0.02 -42.78
C GLU A 171 26.25 -0.62 -41.68
N LEU A 172 25.62 -1.27 -40.69
CA LEU A 172 26.35 -1.84 -39.57
C LEU A 172 27.13 -3.09 -40.01
N ALA A 173 28.45 -3.11 -39.75
CA ALA A 173 29.30 -4.24 -40.09
C ALA A 173 28.98 -5.51 -39.27
N GLU A 174 29.15 -6.68 -39.89
CA GLU A 174 29.02 -7.96 -39.20
C GLU A 174 30.11 -8.10 -38.12
N GLY A 175 29.71 -8.37 -36.88
CA GLY A 175 30.64 -8.48 -35.74
C GLY A 175 31.03 -7.16 -35.08
N SER A 176 30.38 -6.04 -35.41
CA SER A 176 30.57 -4.78 -34.68
C SER A 176 30.18 -4.92 -33.20
N PRO A 177 30.93 -4.31 -32.25
CA PRO A 177 30.56 -4.23 -30.84
C PRO A 177 29.23 -3.51 -30.59
N LEU A 178 28.67 -2.82 -31.59
CA LEU A 178 27.34 -2.21 -31.53
C LEU A 178 26.21 -3.22 -31.75
N GLU A 179 26.50 -4.43 -32.22
CA GLU A 179 25.48 -5.46 -32.46
C GLU A 179 24.80 -5.87 -31.14
N SER A 180 23.46 -5.96 -31.17
CA SER A 180 22.61 -6.25 -30.01
C SER A 180 22.59 -5.17 -28.92
N GLU A 181 23.30 -4.06 -29.07
CA GLU A 181 23.13 -2.89 -28.20
C GLU A 181 21.92 -2.04 -28.61
N LEU A 182 21.34 -1.34 -27.62
CA LEU A 182 20.30 -0.34 -27.87
C LEU A 182 20.95 0.95 -28.39
N ILE A 183 20.29 1.67 -29.31
CA ILE A 183 20.80 2.95 -29.86
C ILE A 183 21.22 3.95 -28.76
N ARG A 184 20.48 4.02 -27.66
CA ARG A 184 20.83 4.93 -26.54
C ARG A 184 22.12 4.56 -25.81
N HIS A 185 22.49 3.27 -25.79
CA HIS A 185 23.71 2.77 -25.13
C HIS A 185 24.89 2.73 -26.09
N ALA A 186 24.61 2.55 -27.39
CA ALA A 186 25.58 2.57 -28.48
C ALA A 186 26.40 3.88 -28.52
N GLY A 187 25.87 4.97 -27.96
CA GLY A 187 26.63 6.20 -27.74
C GLY A 187 27.07 6.87 -29.04
N PHE A 188 26.27 6.81 -30.10
CA PHE A 188 26.59 7.42 -31.41
C PHE A 188 27.08 8.86 -31.28
N ARG A 189 26.46 9.60 -30.37
CA ARG A 189 26.75 11.00 -30.11
C ARG A 189 28.11 11.25 -29.48
N THR A 190 28.57 10.36 -28.60
CA THR A 190 29.84 10.51 -27.88
C THR A 190 30.99 9.83 -28.60
N ARG A 191 30.73 8.72 -29.30
CA ARG A 191 31.75 7.93 -30.02
C ARG A 191 32.04 8.45 -31.41
N PHE A 192 31.01 8.85 -32.15
CA PHE A 192 31.10 9.19 -33.58
C PHE A 192 30.64 10.63 -33.88
N ASN A 193 30.31 11.41 -32.85
CA ASN A 193 29.79 12.79 -32.95
C ASN A 193 28.51 12.95 -33.80
N VAL A 194 27.84 11.85 -34.18
CA VAL A 194 26.60 11.86 -34.96
C VAL A 194 25.38 11.42 -34.13
N SER A 195 24.21 11.83 -34.56
CA SER A 195 22.91 11.46 -33.98
C SER A 195 22.17 10.54 -34.93
N VAL A 196 21.57 9.48 -34.41
CA VAL A 196 20.72 8.59 -35.22
C VAL A 196 19.41 9.32 -35.52
N ALA A 197 19.09 9.46 -36.81
CA ALA A 197 17.86 10.06 -37.34
C ALA A 197 16.82 9.00 -37.71
N GLY A 198 17.26 7.81 -38.09
CA GLY A 198 16.38 6.74 -38.51
C GLY A 198 17.07 5.40 -38.60
N ILE A 199 16.29 4.33 -38.64
CA ILE A 199 16.77 2.98 -38.92
C ILE A 199 15.88 2.32 -39.96
N ARG A 200 16.50 1.64 -40.90
CA ARG A 200 15.84 0.90 -41.97
C ARG A 200 16.25 -0.55 -41.90
N ARG A 201 15.24 -1.42 -41.81
CA ARG A 201 15.41 -2.88 -41.79
C ARG A 201 14.58 -3.50 -42.90
N GLY A 202 15.23 -3.92 -43.98
CA GLY A 202 14.51 -4.33 -45.19
C GLY A 202 13.71 -3.16 -45.78
N ASN A 203 12.40 -3.32 -45.95
CA ASN A 203 11.52 -2.28 -46.53
C ASN A 203 10.81 -1.39 -45.48
N THR A 204 11.10 -1.59 -44.19
CA THR A 204 10.50 -0.78 -43.12
C THR A 204 11.46 0.29 -42.63
N TYR A 205 10.97 1.52 -42.61
CA TYR A 205 11.64 2.69 -42.04
C TYR A 205 11.08 2.96 -40.66
N ARG A 206 11.95 3.22 -39.70
CA ARG A 206 11.58 3.65 -38.35
C ARG A 206 12.35 4.91 -38.01
N LEU A 207 11.59 5.94 -37.65
CA LEU A 207 12.09 7.30 -37.40
C LEU A 207 11.79 7.78 -35.97
N THR A 208 11.17 6.94 -35.14
CA THR A 208 10.73 7.30 -33.79
C THR A 208 10.99 6.22 -32.78
N ASN A 209 11.08 6.63 -31.51
CA ASN A 209 11.37 5.77 -30.38
C ASN A 209 12.62 4.90 -30.66
N LEU A 210 13.65 5.53 -31.25
CA LEU A 210 14.85 4.87 -31.73
C LEU A 210 15.73 4.40 -30.56
N ALA A 211 15.69 5.13 -29.44
CA ALA A 211 16.50 4.89 -28.25
C ALA A 211 16.45 3.44 -27.72
N TYR A 212 15.32 2.75 -27.89
CA TYR A 212 15.06 1.40 -27.35
C TYR A 212 15.17 0.30 -28.41
N ILE A 213 15.65 0.61 -29.61
CA ILE A 213 15.81 -0.38 -30.68
C ILE A 213 17.18 -1.05 -30.57
N PRO A 214 17.24 -2.39 -30.50
CA PRO A 214 18.51 -3.11 -30.61
C PRO A 214 18.99 -3.12 -32.07
N LEU A 215 20.26 -2.76 -32.25
CA LEU A 215 20.97 -2.77 -33.52
C LEU A 215 21.28 -4.20 -33.96
N ARG A 216 21.20 -4.46 -35.26
CA ARG A 216 21.53 -5.75 -35.88
C ARG A 216 22.51 -5.54 -37.02
N ALA A 217 23.35 -6.54 -37.27
CA ALA A 217 24.21 -6.55 -38.45
C ALA A 217 23.35 -6.38 -39.73
N GLY A 218 23.80 -5.51 -40.65
CA GLY A 218 23.07 -5.17 -41.87
C GLY A 218 21.90 -4.19 -41.68
N ASP A 219 21.64 -3.67 -40.48
CA ASP A 219 20.74 -2.53 -40.32
C ASP A 219 21.33 -1.31 -41.03
N ARG A 220 20.51 -0.61 -41.83
CA ARG A 220 20.89 0.67 -42.41
C ARG A 220 20.39 1.79 -41.53
N ILE A 221 21.31 2.59 -40.99
CA ILE A 221 21.03 3.62 -40.00
C ILE A 221 21.21 4.96 -40.70
N LEU A 222 20.17 5.79 -40.69
CA LEU A 222 20.30 7.18 -41.10
C LEU A 222 20.90 7.95 -39.93
N VAL A 223 22.08 8.51 -40.12
CA VAL A 223 22.75 9.37 -39.14
C VAL A 223 22.80 10.80 -39.63
N GLN A 224 22.76 11.72 -38.67
CA GLN A 224 22.87 13.15 -38.88
C GLN A 224 24.07 13.65 -38.08
N GLY A 225 24.96 14.41 -38.71
CA GLY A 225 26.21 14.88 -38.12
C GLY A 225 26.65 16.21 -38.72
N GLU A 226 27.63 16.87 -38.09
CA GLU A 226 28.40 17.89 -38.80
C GLU A 226 29.08 17.28 -40.04
N ILE A 227 29.27 18.06 -41.10
CA ILE A 227 29.82 17.57 -42.38
C ILE A 227 31.14 16.80 -42.17
N GLU A 228 32.02 17.32 -41.31
CA GLU A 228 33.30 16.70 -40.96
C GLU A 228 33.10 15.35 -40.24
N ALA A 229 32.22 15.32 -39.23
CA ALA A 229 31.93 14.11 -38.46
C ALA A 229 31.28 13.00 -39.31
N VAL A 230 30.47 13.36 -40.30
CA VAL A 230 29.87 12.38 -41.24
C VAL A 230 30.94 11.82 -42.19
N ALA A 231 31.88 12.64 -42.64
CA ALA A 231 33.00 12.18 -43.47
C ALA A 231 33.92 11.22 -42.71
N GLU A 232 34.17 11.48 -41.42
CA GLU A 232 34.97 10.61 -40.54
C GLU A 232 34.34 9.24 -40.27
N LEU A 233 33.04 9.03 -40.57
CA LEU A 233 32.38 7.75 -40.36
C LEU A 233 32.97 6.62 -41.22
N GLU A 234 33.54 6.94 -42.38
CA GLU A 234 34.20 5.97 -43.26
C GLU A 234 35.44 5.32 -42.61
N ASP A 235 36.06 6.00 -41.65
CA ASP A 235 37.29 5.53 -40.99
C ASP A 235 37.02 4.53 -39.85
N PHE A 236 35.76 4.36 -39.43
CA PHE A 236 35.39 3.45 -38.34
C PHE A 236 35.07 2.04 -38.85
N ALA A 237 35.79 1.04 -38.33
CA ALA A 237 35.56 -0.37 -38.64
C ALA A 237 34.19 -0.92 -38.19
N ASP A 238 33.42 -0.14 -37.43
CA ASP A 238 32.05 -0.45 -37.01
C ASP A 238 31.04 -0.44 -38.18
N PHE A 239 31.36 0.24 -39.28
CA PHE A 239 30.46 0.44 -40.43
C PHE A 239 31.03 -0.17 -41.71
N SER A 240 30.22 -0.93 -42.44
CA SER A 240 30.64 -1.61 -43.68
C SER A 240 30.44 -0.75 -44.93
N ASN A 241 29.54 0.24 -44.86
CA ASN A 241 29.23 1.15 -45.94
C ASN A 241 28.70 2.46 -45.36
N VAL A 242 29.17 3.59 -45.89
CA VAL A 242 28.72 4.94 -45.52
C VAL A 242 28.35 5.65 -46.82
N GLN A 243 27.09 6.05 -46.96
CA GLN A 243 26.62 6.76 -48.15
C GLN A 243 26.02 8.10 -47.73
N PRO A 244 26.63 9.24 -48.11
CA PRO A 244 26.00 10.54 -47.89
C PRO A 244 24.68 10.60 -48.66
N VAL A 245 23.64 11.09 -48.00
CA VAL A 245 22.28 11.21 -48.56
C VAL A 245 22.08 12.65 -49.01
N THR A 246 21.63 12.83 -50.25
CA THR A 246 21.33 14.17 -50.79
C THR A 246 20.01 14.72 -50.25
N ASP A 247 19.83 16.04 -50.27
CA ASP A 247 18.61 16.69 -49.77
C ASP A 247 17.33 16.22 -50.50
N GLU A 248 17.43 15.94 -51.82
CA GLU A 248 16.33 15.38 -52.62
C GLU A 248 15.95 13.98 -52.14
N GLU A 249 16.93 13.10 -51.93
CA GLU A 249 16.70 11.76 -51.40
C GLU A 249 16.20 11.77 -49.95
N LEU A 250 16.65 12.74 -49.14
CA LEU A 250 16.22 12.92 -47.76
C LEU A 250 14.74 13.31 -47.69
N SER A 251 14.31 14.24 -48.56
CA SER A 251 12.92 14.69 -48.62
C SER A 251 12.00 13.59 -49.16
N GLU A 252 12.39 12.90 -50.24
CA GLU A 252 11.60 11.82 -50.85
C GLU A 252 11.51 10.55 -50.00
N ARG A 253 12.60 10.12 -49.34
CA ARG A 253 12.66 8.84 -48.63
C ARG A 253 12.34 8.95 -47.13
N TYR A 254 12.56 10.11 -46.51
CA TYR A 254 12.51 10.25 -45.05
C TYR A 254 11.59 11.39 -44.55
N SER A 255 11.09 12.26 -45.44
CA SER A 255 10.17 13.36 -45.12
C SER A 255 10.64 14.25 -43.95
N THR A 256 11.96 14.41 -43.82
CA THR A 256 12.61 15.06 -42.67
C THR A 256 12.24 16.54 -42.55
N GLU A 257 11.94 17.21 -43.67
CA GLU A 257 11.60 18.64 -43.71
C GLU A 257 10.26 18.98 -43.04
N GLU A 258 9.30 18.04 -43.08
CA GLU A 258 7.96 18.15 -42.47
C GLU A 258 7.99 17.93 -40.95
N ARG A 259 9.15 17.51 -40.42
CA ARG A 259 9.34 17.13 -39.01
C ARG A 259 10.19 18.12 -38.22
N MET A 260 10.69 19.17 -38.88
CA MET A 260 11.47 20.24 -38.26
C MET A 260 10.59 21.43 -37.88
N PHE A 261 10.62 21.77 -36.59
CA PHE A 261 9.87 22.87 -35.97
C PHE A 261 10.83 23.84 -35.30
N VAL A 262 10.49 25.13 -35.30
CA VAL A 262 11.23 26.12 -34.53
C VAL A 262 10.48 26.39 -33.24
N VAL A 263 11.19 26.31 -32.13
CA VAL A 263 10.67 26.64 -30.81
C VAL A 263 11.47 27.80 -30.26
N ARG A 264 10.81 28.96 -30.11
CA ARG A 264 11.39 30.13 -29.46
C ARG A 264 11.25 30.00 -27.95
N LEU A 265 12.35 30.20 -27.27
CA LEU A 265 12.41 30.29 -25.82
C LEU A 265 12.24 31.76 -25.38
N PRO A 266 11.17 32.16 -24.69
CA PRO A 266 11.02 33.54 -24.23
C PRO A 266 12.09 33.96 -23.22
N LYS A 267 12.37 35.26 -23.15
CA LYS A 267 13.36 35.85 -22.23
C LYS A 267 13.13 35.55 -20.74
N TYR A 268 11.88 35.30 -20.34
CA TYR A 268 11.50 35.04 -18.94
C TYR A 268 11.05 33.60 -18.71
N SER A 269 11.32 32.68 -19.65
CA SER A 269 10.90 31.28 -19.49
C SER A 269 11.64 30.61 -18.34
N GLY A 270 10.93 29.77 -17.57
CA GLY A 270 11.54 28.95 -16.52
C GLY A 270 12.51 27.87 -17.01
N LEU A 271 12.72 27.75 -18.33
CA LEU A 271 13.76 26.93 -18.96
C LEU A 271 15.05 27.72 -19.27
N ALA A 272 15.05 29.05 -19.15
CA ALA A 272 16.27 29.82 -19.22
C ALA A 272 17.22 29.41 -18.07
N GLU A 273 18.51 29.29 -18.36
CA GLU A 273 19.57 28.80 -17.45
C GLU A 273 19.55 27.29 -17.16
N ALA A 274 18.59 26.54 -17.71
CA ALA A 274 18.59 25.07 -17.64
C ALA A 274 19.50 24.46 -18.72
N THR A 275 20.13 23.33 -18.43
CA THR A 275 20.82 22.55 -19.47
C THR A 275 19.80 21.81 -20.35
N LEU A 276 20.17 21.51 -21.60
CA LEU A 276 19.34 20.74 -22.52
C LEU A 276 18.86 19.41 -21.90
N GLU A 277 19.74 18.72 -21.18
CA GLU A 277 19.43 17.48 -20.45
C GLU A 277 18.43 17.72 -19.30
N LYS A 278 18.61 18.79 -18.51
CA LYS A 278 17.69 19.14 -17.41
C LYS A 278 16.35 19.68 -17.90
N SER A 279 16.27 20.16 -19.14
CA SER A 279 15.02 20.66 -19.74
C SER A 279 14.00 19.53 -19.97
N ARG A 280 14.48 18.27 -20.05
CA ARG A 280 13.72 17.05 -20.34
C ARG A 280 12.89 17.11 -21.64
N LEU A 281 13.15 18.08 -22.52
CA LEU A 281 12.44 18.23 -23.79
C LEU A 281 12.61 16.99 -24.68
N ALA A 282 13.83 16.43 -24.71
CA ALA A 282 14.12 15.22 -25.46
C ALA A 282 13.47 13.97 -24.85
N ASP A 283 13.55 13.81 -23.53
CA ASP A 283 13.06 12.61 -22.84
C ASP A 283 11.53 12.52 -22.82
N VAL A 284 10.83 13.65 -22.73
CA VAL A 284 9.37 13.69 -22.53
C VAL A 284 8.60 13.67 -23.85
N PHE A 285 9.12 14.35 -24.87
CA PHE A 285 8.41 14.55 -26.15
C PHE A 285 9.08 13.85 -27.35
N ASP A 286 10.11 13.01 -27.13
CA ASP A 286 10.92 12.37 -28.18
C ASP A 286 11.48 13.38 -29.20
N PHE A 287 11.74 14.60 -28.73
CA PHE A 287 12.22 15.72 -29.53
C PHE A 287 13.74 15.71 -29.65
N ARG A 288 14.24 15.85 -30.87
CA ARG A 288 15.67 16.02 -31.13
C ARG A 288 15.98 17.48 -31.40
N VAL A 289 16.83 18.09 -30.57
CA VAL A 289 17.31 19.45 -30.83
C VAL A 289 18.44 19.38 -31.85
N VAL A 290 18.15 19.86 -33.06
CA VAL A 290 19.07 19.84 -34.21
C VAL A 290 20.04 21.02 -34.15
N ALA A 291 19.54 22.20 -33.77
CA ALA A 291 20.36 23.41 -33.65
C ALA A 291 19.76 24.41 -32.67
N ILE A 292 20.63 25.26 -32.11
CA ILE A 292 20.28 26.42 -31.30
C ILE A 292 20.79 27.65 -32.04
N PHE A 293 19.92 28.62 -32.26
CA PHE A 293 20.28 29.90 -32.83
C PHE A 293 20.20 31.00 -31.77
N ARG A 294 21.34 31.68 -31.55
CA ARG A 294 21.54 32.70 -30.52
C ARG A 294 22.30 33.87 -31.12
N GLU A 295 21.73 35.08 -31.02
CA GLU A 295 22.39 36.35 -31.42
C GLU A 295 23.05 36.36 -32.82
N GLY A 296 22.53 35.58 -33.79
CA GLY A 296 23.10 35.51 -35.14
C GLY A 296 24.05 34.32 -35.37
N GLU A 297 24.42 33.60 -34.32
CA GLU A 297 25.23 32.39 -34.39
C GLU A 297 24.36 31.13 -34.35
N LEU A 298 24.73 30.16 -35.17
CA LEU A 298 24.08 28.85 -35.23
C LEU A 298 24.99 27.80 -34.60
N ASN A 299 24.60 27.34 -33.41
CA ASN A 299 25.17 26.18 -32.74
C ASN A 299 24.42 24.93 -33.22
N VAL A 300 25.02 24.23 -34.19
CA VAL A 300 24.46 22.97 -34.68
C VAL A 300 24.80 21.87 -33.70
N MET A 301 23.91 20.90 -33.57
CA MET A 301 24.18 19.71 -32.79
C MET A 301 24.64 20.05 -31.35
N PRO A 302 23.78 20.67 -30.52
CA PRO A 302 24.11 20.97 -29.13
C PRO A 302 24.32 19.68 -28.32
N ARG A 303 25.14 19.75 -27.26
CA ARG A 303 25.34 18.65 -26.30
C ARG A 303 24.35 18.79 -25.13
N GLY A 304 24.10 17.70 -24.40
CA GLY A 304 23.16 17.70 -23.26
C GLY A 304 23.49 18.73 -22.15
N LYS A 305 24.76 19.11 -22.03
CA LYS A 305 25.25 20.10 -21.06
C LYS A 305 25.09 21.56 -21.51
N GLU A 306 24.67 21.80 -22.75
CA GLU A 306 24.45 23.14 -23.29
C GLU A 306 23.38 23.87 -22.47
N VAL A 307 23.63 25.11 -22.07
CA VAL A 307 22.70 25.92 -21.28
C VAL A 307 21.82 26.74 -22.21
N LEU A 308 20.50 26.64 -22.02
CA LEU A 308 19.50 27.39 -22.75
C LEU A 308 19.41 28.83 -22.23
N GLU A 309 19.37 29.80 -23.13
CA GLU A 309 19.25 31.22 -22.80
C GLU A 309 17.92 31.80 -23.29
N GLY A 310 17.38 32.74 -22.52
CA GLY A 310 16.14 33.41 -22.88
C GLY A 310 16.28 34.20 -24.18
N GLY A 311 15.55 33.81 -25.21
CA GLY A 311 15.64 34.35 -26.57
C GLY A 311 16.13 33.34 -27.62
N ASP A 312 16.61 32.17 -27.20
CA ASP A 312 17.08 31.11 -28.10
C ASP A 312 15.98 30.63 -29.06
N LEU A 313 16.37 30.38 -30.30
CA LEU A 313 15.54 29.67 -31.29
C LEU A 313 16.06 28.24 -31.43
N LEU A 314 15.29 27.29 -30.93
CA LEU A 314 15.60 25.86 -30.99
C LEU A 314 14.98 25.26 -32.24
N LEU A 315 15.82 24.74 -33.14
CA LEU A 315 15.34 23.88 -34.23
C LEU A 315 15.21 22.46 -33.69
N ILE A 316 13.98 21.98 -33.61
CA ILE A 316 13.63 20.68 -33.05
C ILE A 316 13.07 19.79 -34.16
N GLU A 317 13.43 18.53 -34.14
CA GLU A 317 12.84 17.51 -34.98
C GLU A 317 11.97 16.56 -34.15
N GLY A 318 10.73 16.35 -34.58
CA GLY A 318 9.73 15.57 -33.86
C GLY A 318 8.55 15.18 -34.73
N GLN A 319 7.63 14.37 -34.22
CA GLN A 319 6.37 14.10 -34.92
C GLN A 319 5.37 15.24 -34.70
N HIS A 320 4.47 15.41 -35.67
CA HIS A 320 3.35 16.36 -35.53
C HIS A 320 2.49 16.04 -34.31
N GLU A 321 2.30 14.76 -33.99
CA GLU A 321 1.52 14.31 -32.84
C GLU A 321 2.12 14.76 -31.50
N ASP A 322 3.45 14.67 -31.34
CA ASP A 322 4.16 15.10 -30.13
C ASP A 322 4.13 16.64 -29.99
N MET A 323 4.15 17.37 -31.11
CA MET A 323 3.96 18.83 -31.12
C MET A 323 2.56 19.23 -30.69
N ASP A 324 1.53 18.49 -31.12
CA ASP A 324 0.16 18.73 -30.68
C ASP A 324 -0.04 18.37 -29.21
N VAL A 325 0.67 17.37 -28.68
CA VAL A 325 0.70 17.08 -27.24
C VAL A 325 1.34 18.26 -26.49
N LEU A 326 2.50 18.75 -26.94
CA LEU A 326 3.15 19.91 -26.33
C LEU A 326 2.20 21.11 -26.31
N ARG A 327 1.62 21.51 -27.46
CA ARG A 327 0.64 22.60 -27.57
C ARG A 327 -0.56 22.39 -26.64
N GLY A 328 -1.10 21.18 -26.63
CA GLY A 328 -2.22 20.80 -25.79
C GLY A 328 -1.95 21.00 -24.30
N LEU A 329 -0.73 20.69 -23.85
CA LEU A 329 -0.33 20.94 -22.46
C LEU A 329 -0.21 22.44 -22.14
N GLN A 330 0.13 23.30 -23.10
CA GLN A 330 0.20 24.76 -22.90
C GLN A 330 -1.18 25.40 -22.77
N GLU A 331 -2.18 24.81 -23.44
CA GLU A 331 -3.56 25.29 -23.41
C GLU A 331 -4.27 24.95 -22.08
N LEU A 332 -3.76 24.00 -21.30
CA LEU A 332 -4.40 23.60 -20.05
C LEU A 332 -4.40 24.75 -19.04
N GLU A 333 -5.60 25.17 -18.63
CA GLU A 333 -5.76 26.15 -17.58
C GLU A 333 -5.66 25.44 -16.23
N ILE A 334 -4.74 25.88 -15.38
CA ILE A 334 -4.59 25.30 -14.05
C ILE A 334 -5.36 26.14 -13.05
N GLU A 335 -6.38 25.53 -12.46
CA GLU A 335 -7.08 26.10 -11.31
C GLU A 335 -6.35 25.68 -10.02
N THR A 336 -5.38 26.49 -9.59
CA THR A 336 -4.67 26.30 -8.31
C THR A 336 -5.53 26.64 -7.10
N SER A 337 -6.61 27.39 -7.31
CA SER A 337 -7.62 27.72 -6.32
C SER A 337 -8.69 26.64 -6.16
N VAL A 338 -8.32 25.35 -6.09
CA VAL A 338 -9.16 24.35 -5.40
C VAL A 338 -9.07 24.56 -3.87
N SER A 339 -9.02 25.82 -3.45
CA SER A 339 -9.26 26.20 -2.08
C SER A 339 -10.76 26.05 -1.83
N ALA A 340 -11.10 25.05 -1.02
CA ALA A 340 -12.33 25.02 -0.25
C ALA A 340 -13.66 24.75 -0.99
N ASN A 341 -13.69 24.23 -2.22
CA ASN A 341 -14.88 23.50 -2.67
C ASN A 341 -14.88 22.08 -2.08
N ARG A 342 -15.17 22.04 -0.78
CA ARG A 342 -15.38 20.84 0.06
C ARG A 342 -16.33 19.82 -0.57
N GLY A 343 -17.16 20.24 -1.52
CA GLY A 343 -18.16 19.43 -2.20
C GLY A 343 -17.66 18.58 -3.38
N THR A 344 -16.59 18.92 -4.11
CA THR A 344 -16.26 18.17 -5.34
C THR A 344 -15.73 16.77 -5.01
N LEU A 345 -14.73 16.67 -4.13
CA LEU A 345 -14.22 15.40 -3.60
C LEU A 345 -15.22 14.65 -2.68
N GLU A 346 -16.26 15.30 -2.16
CA GLU A 346 -17.39 14.65 -1.44
C GLU A 346 -18.47 14.16 -2.42
N SER A 347 -18.65 14.84 -3.56
CA SER A 347 -19.58 14.46 -4.64
C SER A 347 -19.03 13.36 -5.56
N GLU A 348 -17.70 13.19 -5.60
CA GLU A 348 -16.98 12.38 -6.58
C GLU A 348 -17.01 10.86 -6.34
N ARG A 349 -17.71 10.31 -5.33
CA ARG A 349 -17.70 8.86 -4.99
C ARG A 349 -16.32 8.23 -4.73
N LEU A 350 -15.24 9.02 -4.76
CA LEU A 350 -13.89 8.60 -4.42
C LEU A 350 -13.76 8.52 -2.91
N THR A 351 -13.73 7.30 -2.40
CA THR A 351 -13.53 7.01 -0.98
C THR A 351 -12.06 6.76 -0.72
N VAL A 352 -11.62 7.12 0.49
CA VAL A 352 -10.27 6.83 0.97
C VAL A 352 -10.36 5.68 1.98
N MET A 353 -9.42 4.74 1.92
CA MET A 353 -9.33 3.61 2.84
C MET A 353 -7.88 3.41 3.30
N ASP A 354 -7.70 3.25 4.61
CA ASP A 354 -6.43 2.80 5.17
C ASP A 354 -6.40 1.26 5.16
N ALA A 355 -5.34 0.70 4.59
CA ALA A 355 -5.05 -0.74 4.62
C ALA A 355 -3.57 -0.96 4.96
N THR A 356 -3.25 -2.03 5.66
CA THR A 356 -1.87 -2.54 5.79
C THR A 356 -1.72 -3.83 5.00
N LEU A 357 -0.50 -4.18 4.62
CA LEU A 357 -0.21 -5.48 4.04
C LEU A 357 -0.39 -6.59 5.09
N ASP A 358 -1.00 -7.71 4.66
CA ASP A 358 -1.01 -8.93 5.47
C ASP A 358 0.43 -9.50 5.57
N PRO A 359 0.86 -10.00 6.74
CA PRO A 359 2.20 -10.60 6.91
C PRO A 359 2.50 -11.78 5.97
N ARG A 360 1.47 -12.42 5.41
CA ARG A 360 1.58 -13.53 4.45
C ARG A 360 1.48 -13.07 2.99
N SER A 361 1.34 -11.76 2.77
CA SER A 361 1.19 -11.20 1.43
C SER A 361 2.47 -11.33 0.59
N ASN A 362 2.29 -11.66 -0.69
CA ASN A 362 3.38 -11.69 -1.68
C ASN A 362 3.66 -10.31 -2.30
N LEU A 363 3.04 -9.25 -1.77
CA LEU A 363 3.24 -7.87 -2.22
C LEU A 363 4.42 -7.19 -1.51
N ALA A 364 4.86 -7.72 -0.37
CA ALA A 364 6.01 -7.21 0.36
C ALA A 364 7.30 -7.34 -0.48
N GLY A 365 8.08 -6.26 -0.54
CA GLY A 365 9.37 -6.19 -1.25
C GLY A 365 9.27 -5.74 -2.72
N LYS A 366 8.06 -5.69 -3.30
CA LYS A 366 7.80 -5.17 -4.65
C LYS A 366 7.62 -3.65 -4.64
N THR A 367 7.95 -3.00 -5.74
CA THR A 367 7.68 -1.56 -5.89
C THR A 367 6.21 -1.30 -6.20
N VAL A 368 5.69 -0.13 -5.85
CA VAL A 368 4.31 0.24 -6.19
C VAL A 368 4.09 0.24 -7.70
N GLY A 369 5.09 0.69 -8.46
CA GLY A 369 5.08 0.69 -9.92
C GLY A 369 4.99 -0.72 -10.52
N GLU A 370 5.70 -1.71 -9.95
CA GLU A 370 5.57 -3.11 -10.39
C GLU A 370 4.19 -3.71 -10.12
N LEU A 371 3.49 -3.21 -9.09
CA LEU A 371 2.21 -3.74 -8.65
C LEU A 371 1.03 -3.24 -9.49
N ASN A 372 1.19 -2.15 -10.24
CA ASN A 372 0.16 -1.54 -11.09
C ASN A 372 -1.21 -1.51 -10.41
N PHE A 373 -1.28 -0.94 -9.19
CA PHE A 373 -2.47 -0.95 -8.33
C PHE A 373 -3.77 -0.59 -9.05
N ARG A 374 -3.67 0.39 -9.95
CA ARG A 374 -4.79 0.88 -10.75
C ARG A 374 -5.36 -0.17 -11.69
N GLU A 375 -4.50 -0.91 -12.38
CA GLU A 375 -4.92 -1.92 -13.36
C GLU A 375 -5.38 -3.20 -12.66
N ARG A 376 -4.67 -3.60 -11.60
CA ARG A 376 -4.95 -4.85 -10.87
C ARG A 376 -6.18 -4.74 -9.97
N TYR A 377 -6.31 -3.64 -9.23
CA TYR A 377 -7.35 -3.48 -8.20
C TYR A 377 -8.40 -2.42 -8.54
N GLY A 378 -8.16 -1.57 -9.55
CA GLY A 378 -9.03 -0.42 -9.83
C GLY A 378 -8.95 0.66 -8.76
N LEU A 379 -7.83 0.72 -8.04
CA LEU A 379 -7.56 1.63 -6.92
C LEU A 379 -6.24 2.35 -7.13
N GLU A 380 -6.15 3.55 -6.58
CA GLU A 380 -4.93 4.36 -6.61
C GLU A 380 -4.28 4.37 -5.22
N LEU A 381 -2.96 4.22 -5.16
CA LEU A 381 -2.22 4.38 -3.91
C LEU A 381 -1.89 5.87 -3.71
N ALA A 382 -2.64 6.51 -2.83
CA ALA A 382 -2.52 7.95 -2.58
C ALA A 382 -1.37 8.31 -1.61
N GLY A 383 -0.91 7.35 -0.81
CA GLY A 383 0.20 7.55 0.12
C GLY A 383 0.58 6.29 0.89
N ILE A 384 1.83 6.26 1.36
CA ILE A 384 2.34 5.23 2.27
C ILE A 384 2.74 5.91 3.58
N TRP A 385 2.42 5.29 4.70
CA TRP A 385 2.84 5.73 6.03
C TRP A 385 3.70 4.65 6.68
N ARG A 386 4.93 5.04 7.06
CA ARG A 386 5.95 4.15 7.60
C ARG A 386 6.60 4.81 8.81
N GLU A 387 6.79 4.04 9.88
CA GLU A 387 7.54 4.48 11.08
C GLU A 387 7.09 5.83 11.69
N GLY A 388 5.80 6.14 11.61
CA GLY A 388 5.25 7.35 12.23
C GLY A 388 5.29 8.61 11.35
N GLY A 389 5.63 8.49 10.07
CA GLY A 389 5.53 9.58 9.09
C GLY A 389 5.10 9.12 7.70
N PRO A 390 4.66 10.06 6.84
CA PRO A 390 4.40 9.76 5.44
C PRO A 390 5.72 9.49 4.68
N VAL A 391 5.73 8.42 3.89
CA VAL A 391 6.81 8.10 2.94
C VAL A 391 6.77 9.12 1.79
N GLY A 392 7.93 9.35 1.17
CA GLY A 392 8.19 10.41 0.20
C GLY A 392 7.20 10.49 -0.98
N ALA A 393 7.36 11.53 -1.79
CA ALA A 393 6.38 11.88 -2.80
C ALA A 393 6.53 11.14 -4.14
N ASP A 394 7.45 10.17 -4.25
CA ASP A 394 7.59 9.32 -5.44
C ASP A 394 7.23 7.90 -5.04
N LEU A 395 5.93 7.63 -5.01
CA LEU A 395 5.41 6.37 -4.49
C LEU A 395 5.73 5.21 -5.44
N ALA A 396 5.95 5.47 -6.74
CA ALA A 396 6.11 4.43 -7.75
C ALA A 396 7.34 3.55 -7.49
N ASP A 397 8.46 4.14 -7.09
CA ASP A 397 9.72 3.43 -6.86
C ASP A 397 9.84 2.86 -5.42
N GLU A 398 8.93 3.23 -4.54
CA GLU A 398 8.95 2.78 -3.15
C GLU A 398 8.58 1.30 -3.04
N ARG A 399 9.40 0.54 -2.32
CA ARG A 399 9.14 -0.87 -2.03
C ARG A 399 8.22 -0.98 -0.83
N LEU A 400 7.15 -1.75 -0.98
CA LEU A 400 6.22 -1.99 0.12
C LEU A 400 6.84 -2.90 1.17
N GLN A 401 6.63 -2.59 2.44
CA GLN A 401 7.11 -3.35 3.59
C GLN A 401 5.93 -3.80 4.47
N ILE A 402 6.12 -4.92 5.17
CA ILE A 402 5.14 -5.39 6.15
C ILE A 402 5.07 -4.35 7.28
N GLY A 403 3.87 -3.87 7.59
CA GLY A 403 3.61 -2.81 8.56
C GLY A 403 3.46 -1.41 7.95
N ASP A 404 3.63 -1.26 6.63
CA ASP A 404 3.25 -0.03 5.94
C ASP A 404 1.74 0.17 5.98
N ALA A 405 1.29 1.36 6.35
CA ALA A 405 -0.10 1.77 6.22
C ALA A 405 -0.28 2.48 4.87
N LEU A 406 -0.99 1.81 3.96
CA LEU A 406 -1.33 2.23 2.61
C LEU A 406 -2.64 3.02 2.63
N LEU A 407 -2.61 4.20 2.03
CA LEU A 407 -3.79 5.01 1.77
C LEU A 407 -4.28 4.74 0.36
N LEU A 408 -5.39 4.02 0.24
CA LEU A 408 -5.98 3.67 -1.04
C LEU A 408 -7.15 4.60 -1.36
N LEU A 409 -7.20 5.09 -2.59
CA LEU A 409 -8.24 5.96 -3.11
C LEU A 409 -8.95 5.25 -4.26
N GLY A 410 -10.27 5.21 -4.23
CA GLY A 410 -11.03 4.63 -5.35
C GLY A 410 -12.54 4.59 -5.13
N PRO A 411 -13.28 3.98 -6.09
CA PRO A 411 -14.71 3.79 -5.96
C PRO A 411 -15.04 2.91 -4.77
N HIS A 412 -16.12 3.24 -4.06
CA HIS A 412 -16.58 2.52 -2.88
C HIS A 412 -16.74 1.00 -3.12
N ASP A 413 -17.25 0.61 -4.29
CA ASP A 413 -17.48 -0.80 -4.64
C ASP A 413 -16.17 -1.58 -4.81
N ARG A 414 -15.13 -0.95 -5.38
CA ARG A 414 -13.80 -1.55 -5.56
C ARG A 414 -13.06 -1.67 -4.23
N LEU A 415 -13.16 -0.64 -3.38
CA LEU A 415 -12.59 -0.67 -2.04
C LEU A 415 -13.23 -1.76 -1.16
N LYS A 416 -14.55 -1.98 -1.30
CA LYS A 416 -15.25 -3.10 -0.63
C LYS A 416 -14.75 -4.46 -1.09
N LEU A 417 -14.46 -4.64 -2.38
CA LEU A 417 -13.89 -5.89 -2.89
C LEU A 417 -12.50 -6.16 -2.32
N LEU A 418 -11.71 -5.12 -2.07
CA LEU A 418 -10.40 -5.23 -1.43
C LEU A 418 -10.48 -5.76 0.01
N SER A 419 -11.65 -5.66 0.66
CA SER A 419 -11.88 -6.21 2.01
C SER A 419 -11.86 -7.72 2.06
N ASN A 420 -12.08 -8.38 0.91
CA ASN A 420 -12.08 -9.83 0.80
C ASN A 420 -10.75 -10.37 0.26
N ASP A 421 -9.78 -9.49 -0.03
CA ASP A 421 -8.46 -9.89 -0.52
C ASP A 421 -7.56 -10.29 0.66
N SER A 422 -6.90 -11.44 0.54
CA SER A 422 -6.00 -11.96 1.58
C SER A 422 -4.68 -11.20 1.69
N ASP A 423 -4.32 -10.39 0.69
CA ASP A 423 -3.07 -9.63 0.70
C ASP A 423 -3.15 -8.35 1.58
N PHE A 424 -4.36 -7.90 1.95
CA PHE A 424 -4.57 -6.64 2.67
C PHE A 424 -5.39 -6.82 3.96
N LEU A 425 -4.97 -6.10 4.99
CA LEU A 425 -5.70 -5.94 6.25
C LEU A 425 -6.24 -4.52 6.34
N ILE A 426 -7.55 -4.35 6.28
CA ILE A 426 -8.18 -3.04 6.33
C ILE A 426 -8.12 -2.47 7.75
N LEU A 427 -7.57 -1.27 7.88
CA LEU A 427 -7.41 -0.56 9.16
C LEU A 427 -8.62 0.33 9.46
N THR A 428 -9.23 0.90 8.44
CA THR A 428 -10.47 1.67 8.56
C THR A 428 -11.58 0.97 7.78
N PRO A 429 -12.53 0.28 8.44
CA PRO A 429 -13.62 -0.37 7.73
C PRO A 429 -14.41 0.68 6.95
N LEU A 430 -14.52 0.49 5.63
CA LEU A 430 -15.40 1.28 4.77
C LEU A 430 -16.81 1.16 5.31
N GLY A 431 -17.28 2.21 5.98
CA GLY A 431 -18.65 2.35 6.46
C GLY A 431 -19.25 1.02 6.92
N GLN A 432 -18.97 0.61 8.17
CA GLN A 432 -19.96 -0.25 8.82
C GLN A 432 -21.27 0.52 8.75
N ASP A 433 -22.28 -0.04 8.08
CA ASP A 433 -23.61 0.55 8.03
C ASP A 433 -23.97 0.94 9.47
N PRO A 434 -24.31 2.22 9.74
CA PRO A 434 -24.50 2.69 11.09
C PRO A 434 -25.50 1.75 11.79
N PRO A 435 -25.17 1.22 12.99
CA PRO A 435 -25.98 0.20 13.64
C PRO A 435 -27.40 0.71 13.80
N ASP A 436 -28.39 -0.06 13.32
CA ASP A 436 -29.79 0.34 13.37
C ASP A 436 -30.22 0.51 14.83
N THR A 437 -30.20 1.77 15.28
CA THR A 437 -30.40 2.11 16.69
C THR A 437 -31.86 1.93 17.10
N ARG A 438 -32.78 1.74 16.12
CA ARG A 438 -34.21 1.55 16.40
C ARG A 438 -34.49 0.25 17.15
N ARG A 439 -33.73 -0.81 16.88
CA ARG A 439 -33.91 -2.14 17.50
C ARG A 439 -32.96 -2.41 18.67
N ALA A 440 -32.03 -1.49 18.95
CA ALA A 440 -31.10 -1.56 20.07
C ALA A 440 -31.77 -1.81 21.45
N PRO A 441 -32.88 -1.14 21.84
CA PRO A 441 -33.50 -1.40 23.14
C PRO A 441 -34.09 -2.81 23.23
N LEU A 442 -34.64 -3.33 22.12
CA LEU A 442 -35.18 -4.69 22.07
C LEU A 442 -34.06 -5.74 22.19
N ALA A 443 -32.95 -5.55 21.47
CA ALA A 443 -31.79 -6.41 21.58
C ALA A 443 -31.19 -6.41 23.00
N ALA A 444 -31.10 -5.23 23.64
CA ALA A 444 -30.63 -5.10 25.02
C ALA A 444 -31.57 -5.81 26.00
N PHE A 445 -32.89 -5.71 25.80
CA PHE A 445 -33.88 -6.42 26.61
C PHE A 445 -33.75 -7.94 26.48
N ILE A 446 -33.63 -8.47 25.25
CA ILE A 446 -33.43 -9.91 25.03
C ILE A 446 -32.15 -10.39 25.71
N MET A 447 -31.04 -9.68 25.53
CA MET A 447 -29.77 -9.98 26.20
C MET A 447 -29.90 -9.99 27.73
N LEU A 448 -30.58 -8.99 28.29
CA LEU A 448 -30.82 -8.90 29.74
C LEU A 448 -31.62 -10.10 30.24
N CYS A 449 -32.69 -10.50 29.54
CA CYS A 449 -33.48 -11.67 29.90
C CYS A 449 -32.66 -12.97 29.86
N VAL A 450 -31.84 -13.17 28.82
CA VAL A 450 -30.96 -14.33 28.71
C VAL A 450 -29.96 -14.37 29.87
N VAL A 451 -29.31 -13.24 30.16
CA VAL A 451 -28.34 -13.12 31.25
C VAL A 451 -28.98 -13.39 32.61
N LEU A 452 -30.13 -12.77 32.90
CA LEU A 452 -30.85 -12.97 34.16
C LEU A 452 -31.35 -14.41 34.32
N SER A 453 -31.83 -15.04 33.25
CA SER A 453 -32.26 -16.45 33.28
C SER A 453 -31.10 -17.40 33.58
N VAL A 454 -29.92 -17.15 33.01
CA VAL A 454 -28.70 -17.92 33.29
C VAL A 454 -28.22 -17.66 34.71
N MET A 455 -28.20 -16.41 35.16
CA MET A 455 -27.74 -16.03 36.51
C MET A 455 -28.61 -16.64 37.60
N ALA A 456 -29.92 -16.67 37.41
CA ALA A 456 -30.85 -17.28 38.35
C ALA A 456 -30.82 -18.82 38.30
N GLY A 457 -30.04 -19.42 37.38
CA GLY A 457 -29.93 -20.87 37.22
C GLY A 457 -31.16 -21.53 36.59
N TYR A 458 -32.11 -20.77 36.04
CA TYR A 458 -33.34 -21.31 35.45
C TYR A 458 -33.10 -22.04 34.12
N ALA A 459 -32.03 -21.68 33.40
CA ALA A 459 -31.71 -22.29 32.12
C ALA A 459 -30.20 -22.50 31.97
N HIS A 460 -29.83 -23.63 31.36
CA HIS A 460 -28.45 -23.89 30.94
C HIS A 460 -28.03 -22.88 29.86
N ILE A 461 -26.79 -22.40 29.91
CA ILE A 461 -26.25 -21.36 29.01
C ILE A 461 -26.51 -21.69 27.54
N ALA A 462 -26.27 -22.94 27.14
CA ALA A 462 -26.46 -23.38 25.77
C ALA A 462 -27.90 -23.17 25.27
N VAL A 463 -28.89 -23.53 26.10
CA VAL A 463 -30.31 -23.40 25.75
C VAL A 463 -30.72 -21.92 25.73
N ALA A 464 -30.33 -21.17 26.76
CA ALA A 464 -30.64 -19.75 26.86
C ALA A 464 -30.06 -18.93 25.69
N ALA A 465 -28.83 -19.24 25.26
CA ALA A 465 -28.18 -18.58 24.14
C ALA A 465 -28.87 -18.87 22.80
N VAL A 466 -29.24 -20.13 22.51
CA VAL A 466 -29.93 -20.51 21.26
C VAL A 466 -31.33 -19.90 21.20
N VAL A 467 -32.07 -19.91 22.30
CA VAL A 467 -33.40 -19.28 22.38
C VAL A 467 -33.29 -17.76 22.20
N GLY A 468 -32.37 -17.12 22.90
CA GLY A 468 -32.12 -15.68 22.77
C GLY A 468 -31.74 -15.26 21.35
N GLY A 469 -30.79 -16.00 20.73
CA GLY A 469 -30.39 -15.77 19.34
C GLY A 469 -31.55 -15.99 18.35
N SER A 470 -32.38 -17.01 18.57
CA SER A 470 -33.57 -17.26 17.76
C SER A 470 -34.57 -16.10 17.86
N ILE A 471 -34.81 -15.57 19.07
CA ILE A 471 -35.68 -14.41 19.28
C ILE A 471 -35.09 -13.17 18.59
N MET A 472 -33.77 -12.96 18.62
CA MET A 472 -33.12 -11.85 17.92
C MET A 472 -33.31 -11.92 16.40
N VAL A 473 -33.31 -13.12 15.82
CA VAL A 473 -33.59 -13.32 14.38
C VAL A 473 -35.08 -13.11 14.07
N LEU A 474 -35.98 -13.69 14.88
CA LEU A 474 -37.43 -13.56 14.71
C LEU A 474 -37.92 -12.12 14.86
N THR A 475 -37.33 -11.34 15.76
CA THR A 475 -37.62 -9.91 15.94
C THR A 475 -36.94 -9.02 14.91
N GLY A 476 -36.13 -9.60 14.02
CA GLY A 476 -35.36 -8.90 12.98
C GLY A 476 -34.32 -7.94 13.55
N CYS A 477 -33.88 -8.12 14.80
CA CYS A 477 -32.69 -7.45 15.33
C CYS A 477 -31.43 -7.89 14.58
N LEU A 478 -31.43 -9.11 14.04
CA LEU A 478 -30.34 -9.70 13.27
C LEU A 478 -30.89 -10.45 12.06
N THR A 479 -30.21 -10.38 10.91
CA THR A 479 -30.54 -11.23 9.74
C THR A 479 -29.94 -12.63 9.91
N MET A 480 -30.49 -13.64 9.22
CA MET A 480 -29.96 -15.01 9.28
C MET A 480 -28.50 -15.10 8.84
N GLU A 481 -28.09 -14.29 7.84
CA GLU A 481 -26.71 -14.21 7.38
C GLU A 481 -25.76 -13.62 8.43
N HIS A 482 -26.20 -12.60 9.17
CA HIS A 482 -25.41 -12.05 10.27
C HIS A 482 -25.34 -13.03 11.44
N ALA A 483 -26.42 -13.77 11.74
CA ALA A 483 -26.44 -14.80 12.76
C ALA A 483 -25.43 -15.93 12.46
N TYR A 484 -25.41 -16.45 11.23
CA TYR A 484 -24.43 -17.46 10.82
C TYR A 484 -22.99 -16.94 10.84
N ARG A 485 -22.76 -15.69 10.43
CA ARG A 485 -21.43 -15.05 10.49
C ARG A 485 -20.96 -14.80 11.91
N ALA A 486 -21.87 -14.67 12.89
CA ALA A 486 -21.52 -14.49 14.29
C ALA A 486 -21.06 -15.79 14.97
N ILE A 487 -21.28 -16.96 14.35
CA ILE A 487 -20.82 -18.24 14.87
C ILE A 487 -19.31 -18.38 14.62
N ASP A 488 -18.52 -18.47 15.69
CA ASP A 488 -17.09 -18.77 15.60
C ASP A 488 -16.89 -20.27 15.37
N TRP A 489 -16.96 -20.68 14.11
CA TRP A 489 -16.73 -22.06 13.68
C TRP A 489 -15.38 -22.60 14.12
N ARG A 490 -14.35 -21.74 14.21
CA ARG A 490 -13.00 -22.15 14.62
C ARG A 490 -12.99 -22.60 16.09
N ALA A 491 -13.69 -21.89 16.96
CA ALA A 491 -13.85 -22.29 18.36
C ALA A 491 -14.59 -23.63 18.48
N ILE A 492 -15.67 -23.83 17.71
CA ILE A 492 -16.44 -25.08 17.73
C ILE A 492 -15.59 -26.27 17.28
N PHE A 493 -14.92 -26.18 16.13
CA PHE A 493 -14.06 -27.26 15.64
C PHE A 493 -12.88 -27.54 16.57
N LEU A 494 -12.35 -26.51 17.25
CA LEU A 494 -11.29 -26.67 18.23
C LEU A 494 -11.78 -27.39 19.50
N ILE A 495 -12.94 -27.01 20.05
CA ILE A 495 -13.56 -27.71 21.19
C ILE A 495 -13.85 -29.16 20.80
N ALA A 496 -14.38 -29.40 19.59
CA ALA A 496 -14.63 -30.74 19.10
C ALA A 496 -13.34 -31.56 18.91
N GLY A 497 -12.25 -30.93 18.47
CA GLY A 497 -10.93 -31.56 18.34
C GLY A 497 -10.20 -31.77 19.67
N MET A 498 -10.52 -30.97 20.70
CA MET A 498 -9.98 -31.13 22.05
C MET A 498 -10.38 -32.46 22.67
N LEU A 499 -11.63 -32.89 22.45
CA LEU A 499 -12.16 -34.14 23.00
C LEU A 499 -11.24 -35.34 22.66
N PRO A 500 -10.96 -35.66 21.37
CA PRO A 500 -10.04 -36.74 21.03
C PRO A 500 -8.58 -36.51 21.43
N LEU A 501 -8.10 -35.26 21.39
CA LEU A 501 -6.70 -34.97 21.71
C LEU A 501 -6.42 -35.12 23.21
N GLY A 502 -7.33 -34.61 24.05
CA GLY A 502 -7.25 -34.75 25.50
C GLY A 502 -7.30 -36.22 25.93
N THR A 503 -8.24 -37.00 25.38
CA THR A 503 -8.32 -38.44 25.64
C THR A 503 -7.07 -39.16 25.14
N ALA A 504 -6.56 -38.83 23.94
CA ALA A 504 -5.32 -39.44 23.45
C ALA A 504 -4.10 -39.11 24.33
N MET A 505 -4.00 -37.89 24.85
CA MET A 505 -2.91 -37.52 25.77
C MET A 505 -3.01 -38.23 27.12
N GLN A 506 -4.23 -38.48 27.62
CA GLN A 506 -4.46 -39.27 28.81
C GLN A 506 -4.15 -40.76 28.56
N ASP A 507 -4.70 -41.34 27.50
CA ASP A 507 -4.54 -42.76 27.14
C ASP A 507 -3.09 -43.13 26.80
N THR A 508 -2.35 -42.22 26.17
CA THR A 508 -0.92 -42.43 25.85
C THR A 508 0.01 -42.21 27.05
N GLY A 509 -0.49 -41.67 28.16
CA GLY A 509 0.32 -41.26 29.31
C GLY A 509 1.20 -40.04 29.04
N ALA A 510 0.99 -39.30 27.95
CA ALA A 510 1.73 -38.08 27.67
C ALA A 510 1.41 -36.97 28.68
N ALA A 511 0.15 -36.87 29.11
CA ALA A 511 -0.26 -35.89 30.13
C ALA A 511 0.41 -36.18 31.48
N SER A 512 0.44 -37.44 31.91
CA SER A 512 1.11 -37.85 33.15
C SER A 512 2.62 -37.65 33.07
N PHE A 513 3.27 -38.01 31.96
CA PHE A 513 4.70 -37.75 31.76
C PHE A 513 5.07 -36.26 31.91
N LEU A 514 4.25 -35.36 31.37
CA LEU A 514 4.47 -33.92 31.50
C LEU A 514 4.15 -33.41 32.92
N ALA A 515 3.13 -33.95 33.57
CA ALA A 515 2.83 -33.62 34.96
C ALA A 515 3.95 -34.08 35.90
N ASP A 516 4.47 -35.29 35.73
CA ASP A 516 5.59 -35.85 36.48
C ASP A 516 6.82 -34.94 36.39
N GLN A 517 7.16 -34.44 35.19
CA GLN A 517 8.28 -33.49 35.03
C GLN A 517 8.08 -32.17 35.79
N VAL A 518 6.85 -31.67 35.84
CA VAL A 518 6.53 -30.47 36.63
C VAL A 518 6.63 -30.78 38.12
N MET A 519 6.15 -31.95 38.54
CA MET A 519 6.20 -32.40 39.93
C MET A 519 7.62 -32.70 40.41
N ASP A 520 8.49 -33.27 39.57
CA ASP A 520 9.90 -33.51 39.87
C ASP A 520 10.67 -32.19 40.11
N LEU A 521 10.31 -31.12 39.39
CA LEU A 521 10.96 -29.82 39.55
C LEU A 521 10.40 -28.98 40.71
N LEU A 522 9.09 -29.07 40.98
CA LEU A 522 8.37 -28.10 41.82
C LEU A 522 7.53 -28.73 42.95
N GLY A 523 7.30 -30.04 42.93
CA GLY A 523 6.38 -30.74 43.82
C GLY A 523 6.78 -30.66 45.29
N ASP A 524 8.07 -30.80 45.60
CA ASP A 524 8.61 -30.71 46.97
C ASP A 524 8.39 -29.34 47.62
N ALA A 525 8.22 -28.28 46.81
CA ALA A 525 7.99 -26.92 47.28
C ALA A 525 6.51 -26.61 47.59
N GLY A 526 5.61 -27.57 47.31
CA GLY A 526 4.18 -27.49 47.61
C GLY A 526 3.30 -27.04 46.42
N PRO A 527 1.98 -26.85 46.66
CA PRO A 527 0.99 -26.63 45.59
C PRO A 527 1.15 -25.31 44.83
N TRP A 528 1.52 -24.24 45.54
CA TRP A 528 1.63 -22.90 44.94
C TRP A 528 2.77 -22.79 43.92
N PRO A 529 3.99 -23.30 44.19
CA PRO A 529 5.05 -23.39 43.19
C PRO A 529 4.66 -24.14 41.92
N VAL A 530 3.92 -25.25 42.04
CA VAL A 530 3.40 -26.00 40.88
C VAL A 530 2.44 -25.14 40.05
N ILE A 531 1.47 -24.48 40.69
CA ILE A 531 0.53 -23.57 40.01
C ILE A 531 1.26 -22.40 39.33
N MET A 532 2.26 -21.81 40.02
CA MET A 532 3.10 -20.75 39.46
C MET A 532 3.89 -21.23 38.23
N GLY A 533 4.49 -22.42 38.31
CA GLY A 533 5.20 -23.03 37.19
C GLY A 533 4.31 -23.26 35.98
N LEU A 534 3.11 -23.85 36.20
CA LEU A 534 2.11 -24.06 35.15
C LEU A 534 1.62 -22.73 34.54
N TYR A 535 1.42 -21.69 35.36
CA TYR A 535 1.08 -20.36 34.86
C TYR A 535 2.19 -19.79 33.96
N VAL A 536 3.44 -19.81 34.42
CA VAL A 536 4.57 -19.25 33.67
C VAL A 536 4.80 -20.01 32.37
N LEU A 537 4.73 -21.34 32.41
CA LEU A 537 4.82 -22.19 31.23
C LEU A 537 3.72 -21.84 30.21
N THR A 538 2.48 -21.69 30.68
CA THR A 538 1.36 -21.26 29.85
C THR A 538 1.63 -19.88 29.25
N ALA A 539 1.99 -18.88 30.07
CA ALA A 539 2.26 -17.53 29.60
C ALA A 539 3.37 -17.47 28.53
N MET A 540 4.44 -18.25 28.69
CA MET A 540 5.50 -18.35 27.67
C MET A 540 5.01 -19.04 26.39
N ALA A 541 4.24 -20.12 26.52
CA ALA A 541 3.73 -20.86 25.38
C ALA A 541 2.74 -20.02 24.53
N THR A 542 2.02 -19.05 25.11
CA THR A 542 1.14 -18.12 24.36
C THR A 542 1.88 -17.26 23.33
N MET A 543 3.21 -17.15 23.42
CA MET A 543 3.99 -16.39 22.45
C MET A 543 4.05 -17.08 21.09
N ILE A 544 3.81 -18.40 21.04
CA ILE A 544 3.95 -19.23 19.85
C ILE A 544 2.63 -19.95 19.52
N ILE A 545 1.94 -20.44 20.54
CA ILE A 545 0.75 -21.27 20.41
C ILE A 545 -0.50 -20.39 20.58
N PRO A 546 -1.49 -20.48 19.68
CA PRO A 546 -2.78 -19.82 19.87
C PRO A 546 -3.41 -20.18 21.21
N THR A 547 -3.92 -19.18 21.93
CA THR A 547 -4.41 -19.30 23.32
C THR A 547 -5.40 -20.45 23.53
N ALA A 548 -6.28 -20.67 22.56
CA ALA A 548 -7.27 -21.73 22.61
C ALA A 548 -6.64 -23.14 22.48
N ALA A 549 -5.66 -23.33 21.59
CA ALA A 549 -4.93 -24.59 21.48
C ALA A 549 -4.04 -24.85 22.70
N LEU A 550 -3.55 -23.79 23.33
CA LEU A 550 -2.74 -23.91 24.53
C LEU A 550 -3.56 -24.44 25.72
N ILE A 551 -4.77 -23.92 25.95
CA ILE A 551 -5.65 -24.44 27.01
C ILE A 551 -5.96 -25.92 26.81
N VAL A 552 -6.19 -26.34 25.58
CA VAL A 552 -6.44 -27.75 25.23
C VAL A 552 -5.29 -28.65 25.69
N LEU A 553 -4.05 -28.21 25.47
CA LEU A 553 -2.84 -28.95 25.84
C LEU A 553 -2.55 -28.90 27.35
N MET A 554 -2.77 -27.74 27.98
CA MET A 554 -2.46 -27.56 29.40
C MET A 554 -3.50 -28.22 30.32
N SER A 555 -4.77 -28.31 29.92
CA SER A 555 -5.84 -28.82 30.81
C SER A 555 -5.59 -30.26 31.30
N PRO A 556 -5.23 -31.25 30.44
CA PRO A 556 -4.89 -32.60 30.91
C PRO A 556 -3.67 -32.63 31.85
N ILE A 557 -2.67 -31.79 31.59
CA ILE A 557 -1.45 -31.71 32.41
C ILE A 557 -1.79 -31.17 33.81
N VAL A 558 -2.62 -30.12 33.88
CA VAL A 558 -3.07 -29.53 35.15
C VAL A 558 -3.94 -30.51 35.94
N LEU A 559 -4.86 -31.21 35.26
CA LEU A 559 -5.71 -32.21 35.90
C LEU A 559 -4.89 -33.35 36.51
N SER A 560 -3.88 -33.87 35.78
CA SER A 560 -2.97 -34.90 36.31
C SER A 560 -2.16 -34.36 37.50
N ALA A 561 -1.50 -33.21 37.35
CA ALA A 561 -0.67 -32.64 38.41
C ALA A 561 -1.48 -32.35 39.69
N MET A 562 -2.72 -31.85 39.59
CA MET A 562 -3.56 -31.60 40.76
C MET A 562 -4.08 -32.91 41.39
N ALA A 563 -4.39 -33.92 40.57
CA ALA A 563 -4.77 -35.24 41.04
C ALA A 563 -3.63 -35.92 41.83
N ASP A 564 -2.38 -35.83 41.34
CA ASP A 564 -1.20 -36.37 42.02
C ASP A 564 -0.95 -35.71 43.38
N MET A 565 -1.34 -34.44 43.52
CA MET A 565 -1.29 -33.70 44.79
C MET A 565 -2.51 -33.92 45.69
N GLY A 566 -3.55 -34.63 45.21
CA GLY A 566 -4.81 -34.82 45.93
C GLY A 566 -5.61 -33.52 46.11
N LEU A 567 -5.49 -32.57 45.18
CA LEU A 567 -6.15 -31.25 45.23
C LEU A 567 -7.17 -31.09 44.10
N GLN A 568 -8.23 -30.33 44.37
CA GLN A 568 -9.20 -29.97 43.33
C GLN A 568 -8.55 -29.05 42.28
N PRO A 569 -8.80 -29.25 40.98
CA PRO A 569 -8.07 -28.56 39.91
C PRO A 569 -8.56 -27.12 39.64
N GLU A 570 -9.67 -26.69 40.24
CA GLU A 570 -10.32 -25.40 39.98
C GLU A 570 -9.34 -24.21 40.04
N THR A 571 -8.56 -24.16 41.12
CA THR A 571 -7.57 -23.11 41.38
C THR A 571 -6.50 -23.05 40.27
N ALA A 572 -5.95 -24.20 39.88
CA ALA A 572 -4.92 -24.28 38.85
C ALA A 572 -5.48 -24.04 37.44
N MET A 573 -6.70 -24.50 37.17
CA MET A 573 -7.43 -24.30 35.92
C MET A 573 -7.76 -22.81 35.70
N MET A 574 -8.15 -22.09 36.76
CA MET A 574 -8.31 -20.63 36.74
C MET A 574 -6.98 -19.92 36.44
N ALA A 575 -5.88 -20.40 37.03
CA ALA A 575 -4.55 -19.81 36.81
C ALA A 575 -4.12 -19.91 35.33
N ILE A 576 -4.24 -21.08 34.70
CA ILE A 576 -3.89 -21.24 33.28
C ILE A 576 -4.84 -20.46 32.34
N ALA A 577 -6.13 -20.33 32.70
CA ALA A 577 -7.09 -19.53 31.94
C ALA A 577 -6.66 -18.05 31.85
N MET A 578 -6.20 -17.53 33.00
CA MET A 578 -5.70 -16.16 33.13
C MET A 578 -4.36 -15.99 32.42
N ALA A 579 -3.45 -16.96 32.55
CA ALA A 579 -2.17 -16.96 31.84
C ALA A 579 -2.36 -16.94 30.32
N ALA A 580 -3.25 -17.78 29.78
CA ALA A 580 -3.55 -17.84 28.36
C ALA A 580 -4.15 -16.52 27.84
N SER A 581 -4.91 -15.82 28.69
CA SER A 581 -5.51 -14.52 28.36
C SER A 581 -4.51 -13.36 28.43
N ALA A 582 -3.39 -13.51 29.13
CA ALA A 582 -2.35 -12.48 29.33
C ALA A 582 -1.38 -12.35 28.13
N SER A 583 -1.92 -12.25 26.90
CA SER A 583 -1.15 -12.19 25.64
C SER A 583 -0.64 -10.77 25.31
N PHE A 584 0.14 -10.17 26.21
CA PHE A 584 0.62 -8.78 26.07
C PHE A 584 1.99 -8.65 25.39
N THR A 585 2.80 -9.71 25.44
CA THR A 585 4.24 -9.64 25.13
C THR A 585 4.56 -9.67 23.64
N SER A 586 3.69 -10.27 22.82
CA SER A 586 3.91 -10.43 21.38
C SER A 586 2.75 -9.84 20.58
N PRO A 587 3.03 -9.11 19.48
CA PRO A 587 2.00 -8.61 18.58
C PRO A 587 1.32 -9.75 17.81
N ILE A 588 1.96 -10.91 17.67
CA ILE A 588 1.44 -12.05 16.91
C ILE A 588 0.45 -12.88 17.74
N SER A 589 0.54 -12.82 19.07
CA SER A 589 -0.27 -13.65 19.98
C SER A 589 -1.77 -13.37 19.88
N HIS A 590 -2.18 -12.15 19.49
CA HIS A 590 -3.59 -11.81 19.34
C HIS A 590 -3.82 -10.84 18.16
N PRO A 591 -4.82 -11.06 17.28
CA PRO A 591 -5.07 -10.21 16.12
C PRO A 591 -5.26 -8.72 16.44
N ALA A 592 -5.83 -8.42 17.62
CA ALA A 592 -6.00 -7.05 18.08
C ALA A 592 -4.68 -6.28 18.24
N ASN A 593 -3.59 -6.94 18.61
CA ASN A 593 -2.28 -6.30 18.77
C ASN A 593 -1.71 -5.88 17.40
N ILE A 594 -1.88 -6.71 16.36
CA ILE A 594 -1.45 -6.38 14.98
C ILE A 594 -2.21 -5.16 14.45
N LEU A 595 -3.52 -5.11 14.66
CA LEU A 595 -4.39 -4.02 14.20
C LEU A 595 -4.01 -2.65 14.79
N VAL A 596 -3.45 -2.63 16.00
CA VAL A 596 -3.01 -1.38 16.67
C VAL A 596 -1.55 -1.05 16.34
N MET A 597 -0.74 -2.04 15.99
CA MET A 597 0.69 -1.86 15.70
C MET A 597 0.93 -0.87 14.55
N GLY A 598 0.23 -1.02 13.42
CA GLY A 598 0.37 -0.16 12.25
C GLY A 598 -0.07 1.30 12.51
N PRO A 599 -1.37 1.57 12.76
CA PRO A 599 -1.89 2.91 13.02
C PRO A 599 -1.25 3.60 14.24
N GLY A 600 -0.85 2.82 15.25
CA GLY A 600 -0.19 3.30 16.45
C GLY A 600 1.30 3.61 16.26
N GLY A 601 1.90 3.17 15.15
CA GLY A 601 3.33 3.33 14.87
C GLY A 601 4.22 2.57 15.85
N TYR A 602 3.75 1.44 16.37
CA TYR A 602 4.50 0.62 17.32
C TYR A 602 5.41 -0.38 16.62
N ARG A 603 6.59 -0.62 17.17
CA ARG A 603 7.52 -1.68 16.72
C ARG A 603 7.32 -2.95 17.55
N PHE A 604 7.79 -4.08 17.03
CA PHE A 604 7.75 -5.36 17.74
C PHE A 604 8.39 -5.26 19.14
N ILE A 605 9.51 -4.53 19.25
CA ILE A 605 10.22 -4.32 20.52
C ILE A 605 9.39 -3.54 21.55
N ASP A 606 8.47 -2.67 21.10
CA ASP A 606 7.62 -1.88 22.00
C ASP A 606 6.60 -2.78 22.74
N TYR A 607 6.10 -3.82 22.06
CA TYR A 607 5.23 -4.84 22.66
C TYR A 607 5.96 -5.64 23.73
N ILE A 608 7.20 -6.06 23.49
CA ILE A 608 8.00 -6.76 24.51
C ILE A 608 8.27 -5.85 25.70
N LYS A 609 8.68 -4.59 25.44
CA LYS A 609 9.07 -3.63 26.46
C LYS A 609 7.94 -3.28 27.44
N VAL A 610 6.71 -3.19 26.95
CA VAL A 610 5.52 -2.91 27.79
C VAL A 610 4.86 -4.19 28.26
N GLY A 611 4.82 -5.22 27.42
CA GLY A 611 4.15 -6.48 27.67
C GLY A 611 4.81 -7.32 28.75
N VAL A 612 6.15 -7.43 28.79
CA VAL A 612 6.83 -8.22 29.83
C VAL A 612 6.53 -7.68 31.24
N PRO A 613 6.72 -6.37 31.55
CA PRO A 613 6.37 -5.84 32.86
C PRO A 613 4.88 -6.02 33.20
N LEU A 614 3.99 -5.83 32.23
CA LEU A 614 2.55 -6.01 32.45
C LEU A 614 2.21 -7.46 32.78
N THR A 615 2.77 -8.43 32.05
CA THR A 615 2.58 -9.87 32.31
C THR A 615 3.08 -10.25 33.70
N ILE A 616 4.20 -9.68 34.17
CA ILE A 616 4.71 -9.89 35.54
C ILE A 616 3.73 -9.33 36.58
N ILE A 617 3.20 -8.14 36.36
CA ILE A 617 2.22 -7.52 37.27
C ILE A 617 0.94 -8.35 37.33
N VAL A 618 0.47 -8.84 36.18
CA VAL A 618 -0.70 -9.73 36.12
C VAL A 618 -0.42 -11.05 36.82
N PHE A 619 0.75 -11.65 36.63
CA PHE A 619 1.17 -12.84 37.35
C PHE A 619 1.12 -12.64 38.87
N ILE A 620 1.73 -11.58 39.39
CA ILE A 620 1.72 -11.26 40.83
C ILE A 620 0.28 -11.06 41.31
N THR A 621 -0.52 -10.33 40.55
CA THR A 621 -1.94 -10.06 40.87
C THR A 621 -2.73 -11.36 40.98
N VAL A 622 -2.57 -12.26 40.01
CA VAL A 622 -3.21 -13.57 40.00
C VAL A 622 -2.77 -14.37 41.22
N MET A 623 -1.47 -14.48 41.48
CA MET A 623 -0.96 -15.29 42.60
C MET A 623 -1.34 -14.76 43.98
N VAL A 624 -1.61 -13.46 44.13
CA VAL A 624 -2.09 -12.87 45.39
C VAL A 624 -3.60 -13.05 45.59
N LEU A 625 -4.39 -12.89 44.53
CA LEU A 625 -5.85 -12.94 44.61
C LEU A 625 -6.42 -14.35 44.55
N LEU A 626 -5.77 -15.24 43.81
CA LEU A 626 -6.23 -16.60 43.57
C LEU A 626 -6.35 -17.43 44.87
N PRO A 627 -5.44 -17.35 45.87
CA PRO A 627 -5.64 -17.97 47.18
C PRO A 627 -6.87 -17.44 47.95
N MET A 628 -7.22 -16.17 47.77
CA MET A 628 -8.33 -15.52 48.48
C MET A 628 -9.68 -15.86 47.87
N LEU A 629 -9.73 -16.03 46.55
CA LEU A 629 -10.96 -16.25 45.79
C LEU A 629 -11.22 -17.75 45.54
N TRP A 630 -10.17 -18.54 45.30
CA TRP A 630 -10.21 -19.98 45.06
C TRP A 630 -9.20 -20.70 45.97
N PRO A 631 -9.53 -20.85 47.27
CA PRO A 631 -8.66 -21.59 48.20
C PRO A 631 -8.48 -23.03 47.74
N LEU A 632 -7.30 -23.59 47.96
CA LEU A 632 -7.01 -24.99 47.62
C LEU A 632 -7.88 -25.91 48.48
N VAL A 633 -8.72 -26.71 47.83
CA VAL A 633 -9.57 -27.71 48.48
C VAL A 633 -8.98 -29.10 48.22
N PRO A 634 -8.68 -29.89 49.25
CA PRO A 634 -8.29 -31.29 49.06
C PRO A 634 -9.45 -32.09 48.48
N VAL A 635 -9.15 -33.06 47.62
CA VAL A 635 -10.15 -33.97 47.06
C VAL A 635 -10.67 -34.84 48.21
N THR A 636 -11.92 -34.61 48.62
CA THR A 636 -12.60 -35.49 49.59
C THR A 636 -12.92 -36.81 48.88
N PRO A 637 -12.58 -37.97 49.48
CA PRO A 637 -12.80 -39.29 48.87
C PRO A 637 -14.27 -39.64 48.69
#